data_AF-A0A4V2Y9P2-F1
#
_entry.id   AF-A0A4V2Y9P2-F1
#
_cell.length_a   1.000
_cell.length_b   1.000
_cell.length_c   1.000
_cell.angle_alpha   90.00
_cell.angle_beta   90.00
_cell.angle_gamma   90.00
#
_symmetry.space_group_name_H-M   'P 1'
#
loop_
_entity.id
_entity.type
_entity.pdbx_description
1 polymer ?
#
loop_
_entity_poly.entity_id
_entity_poly.type
_entity_poly.pdbx_seq_one_letter_code
_entity_poly.pdbx_strand_id
1 'polypeptide(L)'
;MGINPELMTKVIAMLKRTGPEFRESSRQVESALGRLGVEFWTSPALRRVADQMSAKPPDLQGRLDLILATPDAELSRDGIIWADGADWQSSTTEGAAAAQAVAAKVRAQAKSGSFDAQTIAALEKHKNDPLFAAAFAKEIPPDELKRLISRLFRTDLPPAGQPDDKDLGTEKKLADLFSTILGTASRAGKLPDKYADALLKDLDDPQSAFAIGKLLGKGKFDHAFMLDVVKRVYDFDVAHPQARAREPELPLPGQDQVRPAPDVSPMSTVLSALIHHPKVAQDFFTDPKRRPLAYLMRERRWGPESDNLLGAAIYEASTKFRDHGMPREQSSGYKAALIASWASHYWAEEKVQQNLPNTRIWAASIHANYISDVHRAYQAPATTEIGVDAAYDPDKSLSGVQPYGAVFNKDELKKAMTWAFKDNDAFMTVAAAHAQYSVKVLDETASGLAGEVRAEFATWHKSHPDATKKQIDEKRQDILEKKMGGGGGAFEFQGAVNDLSETTYAITDAANIAKIEEAKKNDERYAAFKNMVTKIIDLAPGPQGKFVGLLVDEAKDHIYGKFTSNSEDKAKVAAGNAIEDAKVMFRDATAAAMMRHGLFGDGSVPAPTHPYASKQFPKGSPGDFLVNGEIMSKDEMSADQRRAYREWLYLNDDTKRVFYGANSAITRDS
;
A
#
# COMPACT_ATOMS: atom_id res chain seq x y z
N MET A 1 -10.62 -30.95 -3.43
CA MET A 1 -9.52 -30.78 -2.44
C MET A 1 -9.51 -32.01 -1.54
N GLY A 2 -8.33 -32.50 -1.12
CA GLY A 2 -8.22 -33.55 -0.10
C GLY A 2 -8.19 -32.92 1.30
N ILE A 3 -9.05 -33.38 2.21
CA ILE A 3 -9.13 -32.87 3.60
C ILE A 3 -8.98 -34.04 4.57
N ASN A 4 -8.10 -33.89 5.56
CA ASN A 4 -7.97 -34.82 6.69
C ASN A 4 -8.81 -34.28 7.88
N PRO A 5 -9.91 -34.96 8.27
CA PRO A 5 -10.82 -34.47 9.32
C PRO A 5 -10.16 -34.34 10.70
N GLU A 6 -9.19 -35.19 11.01
CA GLU A 6 -8.47 -35.19 12.27
C GLU A 6 -7.54 -33.98 12.39
N LEU A 7 -6.81 -33.67 11.31
CA LEU A 7 -6.00 -32.45 11.20
C LEU A 7 -6.88 -31.19 11.23
N MET A 8 -8.02 -31.20 10.55
CA MET A 8 -8.96 -30.07 10.55
C MET A 8 -9.55 -29.82 11.94
N THR A 9 -9.90 -30.89 12.66
CA THR A 9 -10.35 -30.81 14.07
C THR A 9 -9.26 -30.22 14.96
N LYS A 10 -8.01 -30.67 14.82
CA LYS A 10 -6.85 -30.14 15.55
C LYS A 10 -6.61 -28.66 15.25
N VAL A 11 -6.72 -28.25 13.99
CA VAL A 11 -6.59 -26.84 13.56
C VAL A 11 -7.73 -25.99 14.11
N ILE A 12 -8.98 -26.45 14.08
CA ILE A 12 -10.13 -25.73 14.64
C ILE A 12 -9.99 -25.59 16.16
N ALA A 13 -9.59 -26.66 16.86
CA ALA A 13 -9.35 -26.62 18.29
C ALA A 13 -8.20 -25.65 18.64
N MET A 14 -7.12 -25.66 17.86
CA MET A 14 -6.01 -24.74 18.01
C MET A 14 -6.44 -23.29 17.76
N LEU A 15 -7.22 -23.01 16.71
CA LEU A 15 -7.75 -21.67 16.42
C LEU A 15 -8.76 -21.19 17.47
N LYS A 16 -9.61 -22.09 18.00
CA LYS A 16 -10.55 -21.77 19.10
C LYS A 16 -9.82 -21.50 20.42
N ARG A 17 -8.68 -22.17 20.67
CA ARG A 17 -7.84 -21.96 21.86
C ARG A 17 -6.99 -20.70 21.75
N THR A 18 -6.30 -20.54 20.62
CA THR A 18 -5.32 -19.47 20.40
C THR A 18 -5.96 -18.18 19.91
N GLY A 19 -7.15 -18.21 19.32
CA GLY A 19 -7.87 -17.02 18.87
C GLY A 19 -8.20 -16.03 19.99
N PRO A 20 -8.77 -16.47 21.13
CA PRO A 20 -8.99 -15.62 22.30
C PRO A 20 -7.68 -15.14 22.93
N GLU A 21 -6.67 -16.01 23.07
CA GLU A 21 -5.34 -15.65 23.60
C GLU A 21 -4.63 -14.61 22.73
N PHE A 22 -4.67 -14.75 21.40
CA PHE A 22 -4.08 -13.81 20.46
C PHE A 22 -4.83 -12.47 20.47
N ARG A 23 -6.17 -12.47 20.58
CA ARG A 23 -6.95 -11.23 20.75
C ARG A 23 -6.64 -10.54 22.06
N GLU A 24 -6.48 -11.31 23.12
CA GLU A 24 -6.19 -10.78 24.45
C GLU A 24 -4.75 -10.26 24.54
N SER A 25 -3.77 -10.98 23.98
CA SER A 25 -2.40 -10.47 23.82
C SER A 25 -2.36 -9.26 22.90
N SER A 26 -3.12 -9.23 21.80
CA SER A 26 -3.24 -8.06 20.93
C SER A 26 -3.85 -6.87 21.66
N ARG A 27 -4.90 -7.08 22.48
CA ARG A 27 -5.50 -6.01 23.30
C ARG A 27 -4.61 -5.58 24.45
N GLN A 28 -3.85 -6.49 25.06
CA GLN A 28 -2.91 -6.17 26.12
C GLN A 28 -1.70 -5.41 25.56
N VAL A 29 -1.25 -5.76 24.36
CA VAL A 29 -0.25 -5.01 23.61
C VAL A 29 -0.82 -3.65 23.16
N GLU A 30 -2.03 -3.58 22.61
CA GLU A 30 -2.70 -2.32 22.26
C GLU A 30 -2.99 -1.45 23.49
N SER A 31 -3.34 -2.04 24.63
CA SER A 31 -3.56 -1.32 25.89
C SER A 31 -2.25 -0.87 26.52
N ALA A 32 -1.19 -1.68 26.46
CA ALA A 32 0.14 -1.30 26.92
C ALA A 32 0.71 -0.19 26.05
N LEU A 33 0.56 -0.27 24.72
CA LEU A 33 1.00 0.74 23.76
C LEU A 33 0.13 2.01 23.82
N GLY A 34 -1.18 1.88 24.01
CA GLY A 34 -2.10 3.00 24.22
C GLY A 34 -1.86 3.73 25.54
N ARG A 35 -1.45 3.02 26.60
CA ARG A 35 -0.97 3.63 27.86
C ARG A 35 0.38 4.32 27.69
N LEU A 36 1.17 3.93 26.71
CA LEU A 36 2.43 4.58 26.31
C LEU A 36 2.21 5.72 25.29
N GLY A 37 0.96 6.04 24.94
CA GLY A 37 0.63 7.13 24.02
C GLY A 37 0.88 6.82 22.54
N VAL A 38 1.14 5.56 22.19
CA VAL A 38 1.37 5.12 20.80
C VAL A 38 0.06 4.64 20.19
N GLU A 39 -0.61 5.50 19.43
CA GLU A 39 -1.72 5.09 18.56
C GLU A 39 -1.18 4.44 17.27
N PHE A 40 -1.10 3.11 17.25
CA PHE A 40 -0.82 2.38 16.02
C PHE A 40 -2.08 2.30 15.13
N TRP A 41 -1.96 2.79 13.89
CA TRP A 41 -2.67 2.20 12.76
C TRP A 41 -2.11 0.78 12.58
N THR A 42 -2.66 -0.18 13.32
CA THR A 42 -2.20 -1.57 13.33
C THR A 42 -2.07 -2.12 11.92
N SER A 43 -0.96 -2.83 11.67
CA SER A 43 -0.72 -3.57 10.44
C SER A 43 -2.02 -4.26 9.99
N PRO A 44 -2.56 -3.91 8.82
CA PRO A 44 -3.73 -4.58 8.26
C PRO A 44 -3.54 -6.10 8.22
N ALA A 45 -2.31 -6.61 8.22
CA ALA A 45 -2.03 -8.05 8.29
C ALA A 45 -2.39 -8.66 9.65
N LEU A 46 -2.15 -8.00 10.79
CA LEU A 46 -2.45 -8.54 12.12
C LEU A 46 -3.95 -8.50 12.44
N ARG A 47 -4.65 -7.41 12.08
CA ARG A 47 -6.12 -7.40 12.11
C ARG A 47 -6.71 -8.44 11.16
N ARG A 48 -6.18 -8.57 9.93
CA ARG A 48 -6.59 -9.64 9.00
C ARG A 48 -6.35 -11.04 9.57
N VAL A 49 -5.24 -11.29 10.25
CA VAL A 49 -4.95 -12.59 10.86
C VAL A 49 -5.89 -12.83 12.03
N ALA A 50 -6.14 -11.85 12.92
CA ALA A 50 -7.12 -11.97 14.01
C ALA A 50 -8.56 -12.16 13.51
N ASP A 51 -8.95 -11.42 12.47
CA ASP A 51 -10.26 -11.50 11.81
C ASP A 51 -10.42 -12.84 11.08
N GLN A 52 -9.39 -13.30 10.37
CA GLN A 52 -9.37 -14.62 9.75
C GLN A 52 -9.39 -15.73 10.80
N MET A 53 -8.59 -15.64 11.86
CA MET A 53 -8.58 -16.62 12.95
C MET A 53 -9.90 -16.66 13.73
N SER A 54 -10.71 -15.60 13.65
CA SER A 54 -12.04 -15.52 14.31
C SER A 54 -13.20 -15.87 13.38
N ALA A 55 -13.09 -15.57 12.08
CA ALA A 55 -14.12 -15.86 11.08
C ALA A 55 -14.00 -17.25 10.46
N LYS A 56 -12.79 -17.82 10.43
CA LYS A 56 -12.52 -19.16 9.88
C LYS A 56 -13.01 -20.31 10.76
N PRO A 57 -12.97 -20.29 12.12
CA PRO A 57 -13.38 -21.44 12.92
C PRO A 57 -14.85 -21.85 12.73
N PRO A 58 -15.83 -20.94 12.64
CA PRO A 58 -17.21 -21.33 12.30
C PRO A 58 -17.34 -21.92 10.89
N ASP A 59 -16.64 -21.36 9.89
CA ASP A 59 -16.61 -21.88 8.50
C ASP A 59 -15.92 -23.26 8.42
N LEU A 60 -14.79 -23.43 9.12
CA LEU A 60 -14.06 -24.70 9.20
C LEU A 60 -14.82 -25.76 10.00
N GLN A 61 -15.51 -25.38 11.08
CA GLN A 61 -16.38 -26.27 11.85
C GLN A 61 -17.60 -26.68 11.01
N GLY A 62 -18.24 -25.74 10.32
CA GLY A 62 -19.34 -26.05 9.40
C GLY A 62 -18.91 -27.01 8.30
N ARG A 63 -17.70 -26.84 7.75
CA ARG A 63 -17.10 -27.80 6.79
C ARG A 63 -16.84 -29.16 7.44
N LEU A 64 -16.25 -29.21 8.64
CA LEU A 64 -15.96 -30.45 9.35
C LEU A 64 -17.23 -31.24 9.71
N ASP A 65 -18.27 -30.56 10.21
CA ASP A 65 -19.54 -31.20 10.56
C ASP A 65 -20.24 -31.77 9.31
N LEU A 66 -20.10 -31.09 8.16
CA LEU A 66 -20.58 -31.58 6.87
C LEU A 66 -19.78 -32.81 6.38
N ILE A 67 -18.46 -32.84 6.63
CA ILE A 67 -17.58 -33.98 6.29
C ILE A 67 -18.01 -35.20 7.07
N LEU A 68 -18.33 -35.03 8.36
CA LEU A 68 -18.74 -36.10 9.26
C LEU A 68 -20.19 -36.58 9.01
N ALA A 69 -21.02 -35.75 8.36
CA ALA A 69 -22.42 -36.08 8.06
C ALA A 69 -22.63 -36.75 6.68
N THR A 70 -21.59 -36.89 5.85
CA THR A 70 -21.71 -37.51 4.52
C THR A 70 -21.72 -39.04 4.63
N PRO A 71 -22.83 -39.74 4.31
CA PRO A 71 -23.00 -41.16 4.65
C PRO A 71 -22.07 -42.15 3.91
N ASP A 72 -21.47 -41.73 2.79
CA ASP A 72 -20.74 -42.62 1.87
C ASP A 72 -19.33 -42.08 1.47
N ALA A 73 -18.70 -41.24 2.31
CA ALA A 73 -17.36 -40.75 2.02
C ALA A 73 -16.32 -41.87 2.21
N GLU A 74 -15.82 -42.45 1.11
CA GLU A 74 -14.72 -43.41 1.15
C GLU A 74 -13.45 -42.75 1.71
N LEU A 75 -13.09 -43.11 2.94
CA LEU A 75 -11.79 -42.76 3.52
C LEU A 75 -10.69 -43.44 2.70
N SER A 76 -9.79 -42.65 2.11
CA SER A 76 -8.56 -43.20 1.56
C SER A 76 -7.74 -43.88 2.68
N ARG A 77 -6.83 -44.80 2.31
CA ARG A 77 -5.96 -45.51 3.27
C ARG A 77 -5.14 -44.58 4.19
N ASP A 78 -5.01 -43.30 3.83
CA ASP A 78 -4.26 -42.28 4.56
C ASP A 78 -5.16 -41.31 5.37
N GLY A 79 -6.47 -41.60 5.50
CA GLY A 79 -7.41 -40.78 6.27
C GLY A 79 -7.78 -39.43 5.63
N ILE A 80 -7.52 -39.28 4.33
CA ILE A 80 -7.86 -38.09 3.53
C ILE A 80 -9.16 -38.37 2.79
N ILE A 81 -10.12 -37.45 2.90
CA ILE A 81 -11.36 -37.44 2.13
C ILE A 81 -11.19 -36.50 0.95
N TRP A 82 -11.41 -37.01 -0.26
CA TRP A 82 -11.36 -36.23 -1.49
C TRP A 82 -12.77 -35.79 -1.87
N ALA A 83 -12.99 -34.48 -1.94
CA ALA A 83 -14.28 -33.95 -2.39
C ALA A 83 -14.14 -32.68 -3.24
N ASP A 84 -15.09 -32.47 -4.14
CA ASP A 84 -15.21 -31.25 -4.94
C ASP A 84 -15.79 -30.12 -4.07
N GLY A 85 -15.08 -28.98 -3.99
CA GLY A 85 -15.41 -27.90 -3.06
C GLY A 85 -16.74 -27.18 -3.33
N ALA A 86 -17.38 -27.48 -4.46
CA ALA A 86 -18.68 -26.94 -4.89
C ALA A 86 -19.89 -27.53 -4.13
N ASP A 87 -19.73 -28.66 -3.45
CA ASP A 87 -20.82 -29.33 -2.72
C ASP A 87 -20.91 -28.94 -1.24
N TRP A 88 -20.01 -28.08 -0.76
CA TRP A 88 -19.71 -27.92 0.67
C TRP A 88 -20.11 -26.56 1.24
N GLN A 89 -20.95 -25.80 0.52
CA GLN A 89 -21.32 -24.44 0.93
C GLN A 89 -22.84 -24.19 1.05
N SER A 90 -23.68 -25.22 1.18
CA SER A 90 -25.08 -25.01 1.61
C SER A 90 -25.68 -26.31 2.11
N SER A 91 -26.15 -26.30 3.37
CA SER A 91 -26.84 -27.44 4.00
C SER A 91 -28.35 -27.22 4.12
N THR A 92 -29.00 -26.49 3.20
CA THR A 92 -30.46 -26.51 3.12
C THR A 92 -30.96 -26.49 1.67
N THR A 93 -31.73 -27.51 1.29
CA THR A 93 -32.56 -27.56 0.08
C THR A 93 -33.54 -26.38 -0.02
N GLU A 94 -33.79 -25.68 1.10
CA GLU A 94 -34.56 -24.45 1.19
C GLU A 94 -34.04 -23.33 0.28
N GLY A 95 -32.71 -23.18 0.13
CA GLY A 95 -32.12 -22.13 -0.69
C GLY A 95 -32.47 -22.25 -2.17
N ALA A 96 -32.35 -23.46 -2.73
CA ALA A 96 -32.72 -23.72 -4.12
C ALA A 96 -34.23 -23.57 -4.37
N ALA A 97 -35.07 -24.03 -3.43
CA ALA A 97 -36.52 -23.89 -3.52
C ALA A 97 -36.97 -22.41 -3.42
N ALA A 98 -36.29 -21.61 -2.59
CA ALA A 98 -36.57 -20.19 -2.44
C ALA A 98 -36.19 -19.37 -3.68
N ALA A 99 -35.18 -19.79 -4.45
CA ALA A 99 -34.67 -19.04 -5.61
C ALA A 99 -35.76 -18.78 -6.65
N GLN A 100 -36.57 -19.78 -6.99
CA GLN A 100 -37.67 -19.63 -7.95
C GLN A 100 -38.74 -18.65 -7.46
N ALA A 101 -39.12 -18.76 -6.18
CA ALA A 101 -40.11 -17.88 -5.57
C ALA A 101 -39.61 -16.42 -5.50
N VAL A 102 -38.34 -16.21 -5.12
CA VAL A 102 -37.72 -14.88 -5.06
C VAL A 102 -37.55 -14.31 -6.47
N ALA A 103 -37.13 -15.10 -7.45
CA ALA A 103 -37.02 -14.66 -8.85
C ALA A 103 -38.39 -14.25 -9.43
N ALA A 104 -39.45 -15.01 -9.15
CA ALA A 104 -40.81 -14.66 -9.54
C ALA A 104 -41.27 -13.33 -8.92
N LYS A 105 -40.95 -13.09 -7.63
CA LYS A 105 -41.23 -11.80 -6.97
C LYS A 105 -40.45 -10.64 -7.59
N VAL A 106 -39.15 -10.83 -7.85
CA VAL A 106 -38.29 -9.84 -8.54
C VAL A 106 -38.89 -9.47 -9.90
N ARG A 107 -39.36 -10.45 -10.68
CA ARG A 107 -40.03 -10.20 -11.97
C ARG A 107 -41.33 -9.43 -11.84
N ALA A 108 -42.17 -9.80 -10.88
CA ALA A 108 -43.43 -9.12 -10.66
C ALA A 108 -43.21 -7.65 -10.28
N GLN A 109 -42.28 -7.39 -9.36
CA GLN A 109 -41.93 -6.05 -8.88
C GLN A 109 -41.17 -5.23 -9.91
N ALA A 110 -40.39 -5.88 -10.77
CA ALA A 110 -39.80 -5.23 -11.91
C ALA A 110 -40.88 -4.64 -12.85
N LYS A 111 -42.09 -5.17 -12.93
CA LYS A 111 -43.14 -4.54 -13.76
C LYS A 111 -43.71 -3.27 -13.14
N SER A 112 -43.77 -3.19 -11.81
CA SER A 112 -44.30 -2.03 -11.09
C SER A 112 -43.26 -0.94 -10.82
N GLY A 113 -41.97 -1.23 -10.98
CA GLY A 113 -40.88 -0.28 -10.76
C GLY A 113 -40.48 -0.08 -9.30
N SER A 114 -41.08 -0.83 -8.36
CA SER A 114 -40.85 -0.70 -6.93
C SER A 114 -40.59 -2.07 -6.29
N PHE A 115 -39.51 -2.19 -5.51
CA PHE A 115 -39.17 -3.42 -4.78
C PHE A 115 -39.57 -3.30 -3.30
N ASP A 116 -40.32 -4.27 -2.79
CA ASP A 116 -40.72 -4.26 -1.38
C ASP A 116 -39.57 -4.70 -0.45
N ALA A 117 -39.65 -4.27 0.82
CA ALA A 117 -38.64 -4.59 1.82
C ALA A 117 -38.48 -6.10 2.04
N GLN A 118 -39.54 -6.90 1.83
CA GLN A 118 -39.51 -8.35 1.98
C GLN A 118 -38.67 -9.04 0.91
N THR A 119 -38.75 -8.56 -0.35
CA THR A 119 -38.00 -9.13 -1.47
C THR A 119 -36.53 -8.79 -1.35
N ILE A 120 -36.21 -7.55 -0.95
CA ILE A 120 -34.83 -7.15 -0.64
C ILE A 120 -34.28 -7.97 0.52
N ALA A 121 -35.04 -8.15 1.60
CA ALA A 121 -34.62 -8.95 2.75
C ALA A 121 -34.40 -10.43 2.37
N ALA A 122 -35.22 -10.98 1.46
CA ALA A 122 -35.04 -12.35 0.95
C ALA A 122 -33.75 -12.47 0.13
N LEU A 123 -33.47 -11.52 -0.78
CA LEU A 123 -32.20 -11.48 -1.51
C LEU A 123 -31.02 -11.30 -0.56
N GLU A 124 -31.13 -10.44 0.46
CA GLU A 124 -30.09 -10.23 1.48
C GLU A 124 -29.79 -11.48 2.29
N LYS A 125 -30.83 -12.21 2.70
CA LYS A 125 -30.72 -13.46 3.46
C LYS A 125 -29.94 -14.52 2.67
N HIS A 126 -30.16 -14.61 1.36
CA HIS A 126 -29.63 -15.69 0.53
C HIS A 126 -28.45 -15.29 -0.39
N LYS A 127 -27.97 -14.04 -0.37
CA LYS A 127 -26.92 -13.56 -1.28
C LYS A 127 -25.59 -14.33 -1.25
N ASN A 128 -25.31 -15.01 -0.14
CA ASN A 128 -24.10 -15.81 0.06
C ASN A 128 -24.37 -17.33 0.03
N ASP A 129 -25.60 -17.76 -0.26
CA ASP A 129 -25.98 -19.18 -0.38
C ASP A 129 -25.74 -19.66 -1.83
N PRO A 130 -24.80 -20.58 -2.07
CA PRO A 130 -24.45 -21.06 -3.40
C PRO A 130 -25.54 -21.84 -4.12
N LEU A 131 -26.39 -22.59 -3.40
CA LEU A 131 -27.50 -23.31 -4.02
C LEU A 131 -28.59 -22.34 -4.45
N PHE A 132 -28.93 -21.37 -3.58
CA PHE A 132 -29.81 -20.27 -3.97
C PHE A 132 -29.21 -19.50 -5.14
N ALA A 133 -27.95 -19.10 -5.08
CA ALA A 133 -27.34 -18.26 -6.10
C ALA A 133 -27.27 -18.95 -7.47
N ALA A 134 -26.92 -20.23 -7.51
CA ALA A 134 -26.91 -21.02 -8.73
C ALA A 134 -28.33 -21.22 -9.30
N ALA A 135 -29.30 -21.54 -8.45
CA ALA A 135 -30.70 -21.66 -8.88
C ALA A 135 -31.26 -20.31 -9.35
N PHE A 136 -30.96 -19.22 -8.65
CA PHE A 136 -31.39 -17.88 -8.99
C PHE A 136 -30.78 -17.40 -10.31
N ALA A 137 -29.51 -17.72 -10.58
CA ALA A 137 -28.85 -17.41 -11.85
C ALA A 137 -29.41 -18.23 -13.04
N LYS A 138 -29.96 -19.43 -12.78
CA LYS A 138 -30.73 -20.20 -13.78
C LYS A 138 -32.10 -19.58 -14.03
N GLU A 139 -32.75 -19.16 -12.96
CA GLU A 139 -34.07 -18.55 -13.02
C GLU A 139 -34.03 -17.21 -13.72
N ILE A 140 -33.10 -16.30 -13.38
CA ILE A 140 -32.94 -14.99 -14.02
C ILE A 140 -31.69 -14.97 -14.92
N PRO A 141 -31.84 -15.18 -16.25
CA PRO A 141 -30.72 -15.22 -17.18
C PRO A 141 -30.05 -13.85 -17.37
N PRO A 142 -28.83 -13.80 -17.94
CA PRO A 142 -28.06 -12.56 -18.09
C PRO A 142 -28.80 -11.42 -18.79
N ASP A 143 -29.53 -11.70 -19.88
CA ASP A 143 -30.30 -10.68 -20.61
C ASP A 143 -31.45 -10.09 -19.78
N GLU A 144 -31.99 -10.85 -18.84
CA GLU A 144 -32.99 -10.35 -17.90
C GLU A 144 -32.34 -9.52 -16.79
N LEU A 145 -31.21 -9.98 -16.22
CA LEU A 145 -30.43 -9.21 -15.25
C LEU A 145 -29.96 -7.86 -15.82
N LYS A 146 -29.44 -7.87 -17.06
CA LYS A 146 -29.03 -6.64 -17.75
C LYS A 146 -30.21 -5.68 -17.84
N ARG A 147 -31.36 -6.12 -18.35
CA ARG A 147 -32.58 -5.28 -18.43
C ARG A 147 -33.07 -4.76 -17.08
N LEU A 148 -32.96 -5.55 -16.01
CA LEU A 148 -33.31 -5.09 -14.66
C LEU A 148 -32.41 -3.94 -14.19
N ILE A 149 -31.13 -3.97 -14.54
CA ILE A 149 -30.15 -2.96 -14.14
C ILE A 149 -30.07 -1.79 -15.14
N SER A 150 -30.32 -2.01 -16.42
CA SER A 150 -30.33 -0.95 -17.44
C SER A 150 -31.41 0.09 -17.18
N ARG A 151 -32.45 -0.20 -16.39
CA ARG A 151 -33.39 0.84 -15.93
C ARG A 151 -32.77 1.90 -15.03
N LEU A 152 -31.63 1.56 -14.41
CA LEU A 152 -30.82 2.51 -13.64
C LEU A 152 -29.99 3.42 -14.56
N PHE A 153 -29.94 3.11 -15.86
CA PHE A 153 -29.27 3.89 -16.88
C PHE A 153 -30.23 5.01 -17.33
N ARG A 154 -30.07 6.19 -16.74
CA ARG A 154 -31.03 7.31 -16.75
C ARG A 154 -31.07 8.16 -18.03
N THR A 155 -30.64 7.65 -19.17
CA THR A 155 -30.44 8.48 -20.39
C THR A 155 -31.72 8.83 -21.14
N ASP A 156 -32.84 8.18 -20.81
CA ASP A 156 -34.06 8.14 -21.62
C ASP A 156 -35.32 8.55 -20.84
N LEU A 157 -35.20 8.97 -19.57
CA LEU A 157 -36.33 9.40 -18.75
C LEU A 157 -36.46 10.94 -18.71
N PRO A 158 -37.63 11.51 -19.08
CA PRO A 158 -37.93 12.93 -18.86
C PRO A 158 -37.79 13.30 -17.37
N PRO A 159 -37.53 14.58 -17.01
CA PRO A 159 -37.40 15.02 -15.62
C PRO A 159 -38.56 14.61 -14.70
N ALA A 160 -39.78 14.53 -15.25
CA ALA A 160 -40.99 14.12 -14.53
C ALA A 160 -41.11 12.59 -14.28
N GLY A 161 -40.20 11.78 -14.83
CA GLY A 161 -40.12 10.34 -14.66
C GLY A 161 -38.87 9.88 -13.89
N GLN A 162 -38.13 10.80 -13.28
CA GLN A 162 -36.98 10.45 -12.44
C GLN A 162 -37.47 9.91 -11.09
N PRO A 163 -37.01 8.73 -10.64
CA PRO A 163 -37.35 8.19 -9.32
C PRO A 163 -36.86 9.12 -8.19
N ASP A 164 -37.59 9.16 -7.07
CA ASP A 164 -37.19 9.89 -5.87
C ASP A 164 -35.82 9.40 -5.35
N ASP A 165 -35.08 10.24 -4.62
CA ASP A 165 -33.77 9.89 -4.03
C ASP A 165 -33.80 8.63 -3.13
N LYS A 166 -34.97 8.26 -2.60
CA LYS A 166 -35.17 7.02 -1.85
C LYS A 166 -35.20 5.77 -2.75
N ASP A 167 -35.75 5.89 -3.95
CA ASP A 167 -35.81 4.80 -4.93
C ASP A 167 -34.41 4.51 -5.49
N LEU A 168 -33.58 5.55 -5.64
CA LEU A 168 -32.15 5.45 -5.97
C LEU A 168 -31.35 4.57 -4.99
N GLY A 169 -31.63 4.69 -3.69
CA GLY A 169 -30.98 3.88 -2.67
C GLY A 169 -31.35 2.40 -2.78
N THR A 170 -32.63 2.12 -3.05
CA THR A 170 -33.17 0.77 -3.22
C THR A 170 -32.63 0.09 -4.48
N GLU A 171 -32.61 0.81 -5.58
CA GLU A 171 -32.09 0.36 -6.87
C GLU A 171 -30.60 0.03 -6.85
N LYS A 172 -29.79 0.91 -6.23
CA LYS A 172 -28.35 0.64 -6.02
C LYS A 172 -28.14 -0.60 -5.15
N LYS A 173 -28.91 -0.73 -4.08
CA LYS A 173 -28.87 -1.91 -3.19
C LYS A 173 -29.21 -3.19 -3.95
N LEU A 174 -30.18 -3.15 -4.86
CA LEU A 174 -30.53 -4.30 -5.70
C LEU A 174 -29.40 -4.71 -6.65
N ALA A 175 -28.77 -3.74 -7.33
CA ALA A 175 -27.62 -4.02 -8.19
C ALA A 175 -26.45 -4.66 -7.41
N ASP A 176 -26.15 -4.15 -6.21
CA ASP A 176 -25.13 -4.72 -5.33
C ASP A 176 -25.48 -6.15 -4.89
N LEU A 177 -26.76 -6.44 -4.65
CA LEU A 177 -27.25 -7.78 -4.31
C LEU A 177 -27.13 -8.74 -5.49
N PHE A 178 -27.56 -8.36 -6.69
CA PHE A 178 -27.39 -9.18 -7.88
C PHE A 178 -25.92 -9.45 -8.20
N SER A 179 -25.07 -8.44 -8.05
CA SER A 179 -23.62 -8.60 -8.19
C SER A 179 -23.07 -9.63 -7.20
N THR A 180 -23.48 -9.54 -5.93
CA THR A 180 -23.07 -10.49 -4.88
C THR A 180 -23.55 -11.92 -5.16
N ILE A 181 -24.82 -12.08 -5.52
CA ILE A 181 -25.42 -13.39 -5.87
C ILE A 181 -24.68 -14.00 -7.06
N LEU A 182 -24.41 -13.22 -8.10
CA LEU A 182 -23.70 -13.71 -9.28
C LEU A 182 -22.27 -14.14 -8.94
N GLY A 183 -21.55 -13.37 -8.12
CA GLY A 183 -20.24 -13.75 -7.63
C GLY A 183 -20.28 -15.05 -6.81
N THR A 184 -21.29 -15.23 -5.96
CA THR A 184 -21.51 -16.47 -5.22
C THR A 184 -21.78 -17.66 -6.16
N ALA A 185 -22.65 -17.50 -7.16
CA ALA A 185 -22.93 -18.54 -8.16
C ALA A 185 -21.69 -18.93 -8.98
N SER A 186 -20.89 -17.92 -9.36
CA SER A 186 -19.61 -18.08 -10.08
C SER A 186 -18.63 -18.95 -9.28
N ARG A 187 -18.40 -18.61 -8.00
CA ARG A 187 -17.50 -19.38 -7.11
C ARG A 187 -17.99 -20.80 -6.80
N ALA A 188 -19.29 -21.03 -6.89
CA ALA A 188 -19.86 -22.36 -6.75
C ALA A 188 -19.57 -23.28 -7.95
N GLY A 189 -19.06 -22.74 -9.06
CA GLY A 189 -18.87 -23.49 -10.31
C GLY A 189 -20.19 -23.93 -10.94
N LYS A 190 -21.32 -23.34 -10.54
CA LYS A 190 -22.68 -23.77 -10.89
C LYS A 190 -23.44 -22.75 -11.76
N LEU A 191 -22.71 -21.82 -12.40
CA LEU A 191 -23.29 -20.97 -13.44
C LEU A 191 -23.71 -21.82 -14.65
N PRO A 192 -24.82 -21.49 -15.32
CA PRO A 192 -25.21 -22.15 -16.58
C PRO A 192 -24.09 -22.13 -17.63
N ASP A 193 -24.07 -23.13 -18.50
CA ASP A 193 -23.19 -23.12 -19.67
C ASP A 193 -23.42 -21.85 -20.50
N LYS A 194 -22.34 -21.26 -21.02
CA LYS A 194 -22.37 -20.03 -21.83
C LYS A 194 -22.93 -18.80 -21.11
N TYR A 195 -22.98 -18.80 -19.77
CA TYR A 195 -23.44 -17.63 -19.01
C TYR A 195 -22.60 -16.38 -19.31
N ALA A 196 -21.27 -16.54 -19.44
CA ALA A 196 -20.39 -15.45 -19.83
C ALA A 196 -20.71 -14.94 -21.26
N ASP A 197 -21.01 -15.83 -22.21
CA ASP A 197 -21.39 -15.45 -23.58
C ASP A 197 -22.66 -14.60 -23.60
N ALA A 198 -23.68 -15.02 -22.86
CA ALA A 198 -24.94 -14.29 -22.75
C ALA A 198 -24.79 -12.97 -21.96
N LEU A 199 -23.97 -12.96 -20.91
CA LEU A 199 -23.65 -11.74 -20.16
C LEU A 199 -23.00 -10.70 -21.06
N LEU A 200 -22.01 -11.12 -21.87
CA LEU A 200 -21.24 -10.27 -22.78
C LEU A 200 -21.89 -10.07 -24.15
N LYS A 201 -23.16 -10.44 -24.31
CA LYS A 201 -23.93 -10.12 -25.51
C LYS A 201 -24.23 -8.62 -25.56
N ASP A 202 -24.16 -8.04 -26.76
CA ASP A 202 -24.48 -6.63 -27.04
C ASP A 202 -23.59 -5.65 -26.25
N LEU A 203 -22.26 -5.89 -26.23
CA LEU A 203 -21.29 -5.02 -25.53
C LEU A 203 -21.13 -3.62 -26.14
N ASP A 204 -21.53 -3.44 -27.39
CA ASP A 204 -21.59 -2.15 -28.07
C ASP A 204 -22.75 -1.26 -27.58
N ASP A 205 -23.73 -1.84 -26.89
CA ASP A 205 -24.83 -1.10 -26.27
C ASP A 205 -24.39 -0.51 -24.90
N PRO A 206 -24.44 0.82 -24.71
CA PRO A 206 -24.07 1.47 -23.44
C PRO A 206 -24.88 1.00 -22.24
N GLN A 207 -26.16 0.67 -22.42
CA GLN A 207 -27.02 0.17 -21.35
C GLN A 207 -26.56 -1.21 -20.89
N SER A 208 -26.20 -2.09 -21.82
CA SER A 208 -25.59 -3.39 -21.56
C SER A 208 -24.24 -3.24 -20.84
N ALA A 209 -23.34 -2.40 -21.35
CA ALA A 209 -22.02 -2.17 -20.77
C ALA A 209 -22.10 -1.61 -19.33
N PHE A 210 -23.01 -0.67 -19.08
CA PHE A 210 -23.30 -0.17 -17.73
C PHE A 210 -23.82 -1.28 -16.81
N ALA A 211 -24.78 -2.08 -17.29
CA ALA A 211 -25.36 -3.15 -16.49
C ALA A 211 -24.32 -4.20 -16.10
N ILE A 212 -23.42 -4.57 -17.03
CA ILE A 212 -22.29 -5.47 -16.75
C ILE A 212 -21.38 -4.89 -15.68
N GLY A 213 -21.08 -3.58 -15.72
CA GLY A 213 -20.25 -2.91 -14.70
C GLY A 213 -20.85 -2.99 -13.31
N LYS A 214 -22.16 -2.77 -13.19
CA LYS A 214 -22.87 -2.94 -11.92
C LYS A 214 -22.89 -4.40 -11.47
N LEU A 215 -23.13 -5.34 -12.38
CA LEU A 215 -23.15 -6.77 -12.07
C LEU A 215 -21.79 -7.28 -11.61
N LEU A 216 -20.68 -6.78 -12.14
CA LEU A 216 -19.33 -7.24 -11.78
C LEU A 216 -18.69 -6.43 -10.64
N GLY A 217 -19.28 -5.30 -10.25
CA GLY A 217 -18.63 -4.31 -9.39
C GLY A 217 -18.56 -4.62 -7.89
N LYS A 218 -19.42 -5.49 -7.33
CA LYS A 218 -19.45 -5.80 -5.88
C LYS A 218 -19.27 -7.26 -5.52
N GLY A 219 -19.63 -8.16 -6.43
CA GLY A 219 -19.51 -9.59 -6.26
C GLY A 219 -18.05 -10.02 -6.11
N LYS A 220 -17.85 -11.11 -5.37
CA LYS A 220 -16.58 -11.86 -5.38
C LYS A 220 -16.78 -13.05 -6.31
N PHE A 221 -16.09 -13.06 -7.43
CA PHE A 221 -16.29 -14.05 -8.47
C PHE A 221 -15.20 -15.11 -8.46
N ASP A 222 -15.46 -16.22 -9.15
CA ASP A 222 -14.43 -17.20 -9.45
C ASP A 222 -13.34 -16.59 -10.34
N HIS A 223 -12.10 -17.03 -10.14
CA HIS A 223 -10.96 -16.51 -10.87
C HIS A 223 -11.07 -16.79 -12.38
N ALA A 224 -11.40 -18.03 -12.78
CA ALA A 224 -11.43 -18.41 -14.19
C ALA A 224 -12.56 -17.70 -14.92
N PHE A 225 -13.73 -17.58 -14.29
CA PHE A 225 -14.85 -16.82 -14.82
C PHE A 225 -14.48 -15.35 -15.07
N MET A 226 -13.91 -14.65 -14.08
CA MET A 226 -13.55 -13.24 -14.26
C MET A 226 -12.44 -13.04 -15.28
N LEU A 227 -11.43 -13.92 -15.28
CA LEU A 227 -10.35 -13.82 -16.24
C LEU A 227 -10.84 -14.01 -17.68
N ASP A 228 -11.77 -14.94 -17.92
CA ASP A 228 -12.41 -15.13 -19.22
C ASP A 228 -13.23 -13.89 -19.64
N VAL A 229 -14.06 -13.38 -18.73
CA VAL A 229 -14.87 -12.18 -18.98
C VAL A 229 -14.01 -10.98 -19.36
N VAL A 230 -12.97 -10.68 -18.57
CA VAL A 230 -12.08 -9.54 -18.80
C VAL A 230 -11.32 -9.69 -20.13
N LYS A 231 -10.83 -10.89 -20.46
CA LYS A 231 -10.13 -11.15 -21.73
C LYS A 231 -11.04 -10.92 -22.93
N ARG A 232 -12.29 -11.37 -22.88
CA ARG A 232 -13.25 -11.17 -23.97
C ARG A 232 -13.66 -9.72 -24.15
N VAL A 233 -13.86 -8.98 -23.05
CA VAL A 233 -14.13 -7.54 -23.10
C VAL A 233 -12.93 -6.79 -23.68
N TYR A 234 -11.71 -7.16 -23.30
CA TYR A 234 -10.49 -6.62 -23.90
C TYR A 234 -10.40 -6.93 -25.40
N ASP A 235 -10.59 -8.18 -25.81
CA ASP A 235 -10.54 -8.60 -27.22
C ASP A 235 -11.59 -7.83 -28.05
N PHE A 236 -12.78 -7.57 -27.46
CA PHE A 236 -13.80 -6.73 -28.05
C PHE A 236 -13.37 -5.26 -28.18
N ASP A 237 -12.81 -4.64 -27.13
CA ASP A 237 -12.35 -3.24 -27.12
C ASP A 237 -11.18 -2.99 -28.11
N VAL A 238 -10.30 -3.98 -28.28
CA VAL A 238 -9.26 -3.96 -29.31
C VAL A 238 -9.87 -4.01 -30.70
N ALA A 239 -10.83 -4.91 -30.94
CA ALA A 239 -11.48 -5.09 -32.25
C ALA A 239 -12.41 -3.93 -32.64
N HIS A 240 -12.94 -3.17 -31.67
CA HIS A 240 -13.91 -2.09 -31.92
C HIS A 240 -13.45 -0.73 -31.38
N PRO A 241 -12.43 -0.09 -32.00
CA PRO A 241 -11.94 1.21 -31.56
C PRO A 241 -12.99 2.33 -31.50
N GLN A 242 -14.02 2.23 -32.33
CA GLN A 242 -15.11 3.21 -32.40
C GLN A 242 -16.02 3.15 -31.16
N ALA A 243 -16.08 2.00 -30.48
CA ALA A 243 -16.83 1.85 -29.22
C ALA A 243 -16.13 2.54 -28.03
N ARG A 244 -14.91 3.07 -28.23
CA ARG A 244 -14.10 3.79 -27.21
C ARG A 244 -14.54 5.25 -27.03
N ALA A 245 -15.21 5.83 -28.02
CA ALA A 245 -15.51 7.25 -28.12
C ALA A 245 -17.03 7.48 -28.00
N ARG A 246 -17.55 7.48 -26.78
CA ARG A 246 -18.82 8.16 -26.49
C ARG A 246 -18.59 9.07 -25.29
N GLU A 247 -17.85 10.14 -25.52
CA GLU A 247 -18.17 11.36 -24.78
C GLU A 247 -19.62 11.71 -25.16
N PRO A 248 -20.54 11.93 -24.21
CA PRO A 248 -21.87 12.42 -24.55
C PRO A 248 -21.72 13.81 -25.20
N GLU A 249 -21.87 13.91 -26.51
CA GLU A 249 -21.82 15.21 -27.22
C GLU A 249 -23.03 16.12 -26.91
N LEU A 250 -23.90 15.76 -25.97
CA LEU A 250 -25.13 16.51 -25.71
C LEU A 250 -25.25 16.90 -24.22
N PRO A 251 -25.41 18.20 -23.91
CA PRO A 251 -25.86 18.60 -22.59
C PRO A 251 -27.27 18.02 -22.34
N LEU A 252 -27.45 17.38 -21.19
CA LEU A 252 -28.77 16.96 -20.72
C LEU A 252 -29.66 18.21 -20.57
N PRO A 253 -30.90 18.22 -21.09
CA PRO A 253 -31.80 19.36 -20.93
C PRO A 253 -32.05 19.64 -19.44
N GLY A 254 -31.63 20.82 -18.95
CA GLY A 254 -31.89 21.28 -17.58
C GLY A 254 -30.75 21.13 -16.56
N GLN A 255 -29.52 20.82 -16.98
CA GLN A 255 -28.35 20.91 -16.08
C GLN A 255 -27.55 22.19 -16.35
N ASP A 256 -27.50 23.09 -15.37
CA ASP A 256 -26.69 24.32 -15.39
C ASP A 256 -25.18 24.07 -15.24
N GLN A 257 -24.78 22.82 -14.98
CA GLN A 257 -23.39 22.38 -14.98
C GLN A 257 -23.24 21.10 -15.79
N VAL A 258 -22.37 21.15 -16.79
CA VAL A 258 -21.93 20.01 -17.59
C VAL A 258 -21.27 19.00 -16.65
N ARG A 259 -22.03 18.05 -16.10
CA ARG A 259 -21.43 16.82 -15.58
C ARG A 259 -21.05 15.99 -16.80
N PRO A 260 -19.77 15.61 -16.98
CA PRO A 260 -19.42 14.60 -17.97
C PRO A 260 -20.28 13.37 -17.70
N ALA A 261 -20.97 12.80 -18.71
CA ALA A 261 -21.61 11.51 -18.46
C ALA A 261 -20.52 10.48 -18.14
N PRO A 262 -20.80 9.55 -17.22
CA PRO A 262 -19.84 8.51 -16.88
C PRO A 262 -19.47 7.74 -18.15
N ASP A 263 -18.17 7.51 -18.36
CA ASP A 263 -17.70 6.66 -19.44
C ASP A 263 -18.19 5.23 -19.21
N VAL A 264 -19.08 4.81 -20.10
CA VAL A 264 -19.79 3.53 -20.06
C VAL A 264 -19.19 2.54 -21.05
N SER A 265 -17.93 2.72 -21.44
CA SER A 265 -17.25 1.75 -22.26
C SER A 265 -17.11 0.41 -21.52
N PRO A 266 -17.25 -0.72 -22.24
CA PRO A 266 -17.09 -2.06 -21.65
C PRO A 266 -15.82 -2.23 -20.82
N MET A 267 -14.71 -1.63 -21.28
CA MET A 267 -13.43 -1.75 -20.60
C MET A 267 -13.41 -1.03 -19.24
N SER A 268 -13.99 0.17 -19.14
CA SER A 268 -14.09 0.92 -17.88
C SER A 268 -14.92 0.15 -16.84
N THR A 269 -15.98 -0.51 -17.30
CA THR A 269 -16.82 -1.42 -16.52
C THR A 269 -16.01 -2.57 -15.89
N VAL A 270 -15.19 -3.27 -16.68
CA VAL A 270 -14.41 -4.41 -16.15
C VAL A 270 -13.21 -3.97 -15.33
N LEU A 271 -12.62 -2.79 -15.57
CA LEU A 271 -11.58 -2.23 -14.71
C LEU A 271 -12.09 -2.00 -13.29
N SER A 272 -13.31 -1.47 -13.14
CA SER A 272 -13.93 -1.32 -11.82
C SER A 272 -14.06 -2.66 -11.09
N ALA A 273 -14.33 -3.75 -11.81
CA ALA A 273 -14.39 -5.09 -11.22
C ALA A 273 -12.98 -5.62 -10.87
N LEU A 274 -11.97 -5.35 -11.70
CA LEU A 274 -10.58 -5.78 -11.49
C LEU A 274 -9.96 -5.20 -10.21
N ILE A 275 -10.35 -3.97 -9.82
CA ILE A 275 -9.94 -3.35 -8.54
C ILE A 275 -10.25 -4.29 -7.34
N HIS A 276 -11.34 -5.05 -7.42
CA HIS A 276 -11.76 -5.98 -6.36
C HIS A 276 -11.23 -7.41 -6.55
N HIS A 277 -10.53 -7.68 -7.67
CA HIS A 277 -10.00 -8.99 -8.04
C HIS A 277 -8.51 -8.91 -8.41
N PRO A 278 -7.63 -8.52 -7.48
CA PRO A 278 -6.22 -8.23 -7.77
C PRO A 278 -5.46 -9.39 -8.42
N LYS A 279 -5.81 -10.65 -8.12
CA LYS A 279 -5.16 -11.82 -8.72
C LYS A 279 -5.56 -12.00 -10.19
N VAL A 280 -6.83 -11.74 -10.52
CA VAL A 280 -7.31 -11.74 -11.90
C VAL A 280 -6.67 -10.58 -12.66
N ALA A 281 -6.57 -9.41 -12.03
CA ALA A 281 -5.89 -8.24 -12.61
C ALA A 281 -4.41 -8.54 -12.92
N GLN A 282 -3.70 -9.22 -12.01
CA GLN A 282 -2.33 -9.68 -12.25
C GLN A 282 -2.23 -10.59 -13.48
N ASP A 283 -3.05 -11.63 -13.54
CA ASP A 283 -3.00 -12.62 -14.62
C ASP A 283 -3.47 -12.04 -15.97
N PHE A 284 -4.37 -11.05 -15.94
CA PHE A 284 -4.75 -10.27 -17.10
C PHE A 284 -3.61 -9.35 -17.57
N PHE A 285 -3.11 -8.45 -16.72
CA PHE A 285 -2.07 -7.48 -17.09
C PHE A 285 -0.74 -8.12 -17.53
N THR A 286 -0.47 -9.35 -17.07
CA THR A 286 0.73 -10.13 -17.44
C THR A 286 0.50 -11.15 -18.56
N ASP A 287 -0.66 -11.15 -19.24
CA ASP A 287 -0.89 -12.04 -20.39
C ASP A 287 0.13 -11.73 -21.51
N PRO A 288 1.06 -12.65 -21.83
CA PRO A 288 2.16 -12.38 -22.76
C PRO A 288 1.69 -12.29 -24.22
N LYS A 289 0.55 -12.91 -24.54
CA LYS A 289 -0.01 -12.91 -25.90
C LYS A 289 -0.78 -11.63 -26.18
N ARG A 290 -1.62 -11.20 -25.23
CA ARG A 290 -2.47 -10.01 -25.37
C ARG A 290 -1.74 -8.72 -25.01
N ARG A 291 -0.80 -8.75 -24.07
CA ARG A 291 -0.09 -7.57 -23.54
C ARG A 291 -1.04 -6.41 -23.17
N PRO A 292 -2.12 -6.67 -22.41
CA PRO A 292 -3.18 -5.70 -22.25
C PRO A 292 -2.73 -4.45 -21.51
N LEU A 293 -1.77 -4.53 -20.59
CA LEU A 293 -1.23 -3.35 -19.91
C LEU A 293 -0.64 -2.33 -20.89
N ALA A 294 0.14 -2.79 -21.87
CA ALA A 294 0.73 -1.92 -22.89
C ALA A 294 -0.35 -1.24 -23.73
N TYR A 295 -1.32 -1.99 -24.22
CA TYR A 295 -2.45 -1.45 -24.98
C TYR A 295 -3.26 -0.43 -24.17
N LEU A 296 -3.67 -0.79 -22.94
CA LEU A 296 -4.53 0.03 -22.10
C LEU A 296 -3.84 1.34 -21.71
N MET A 297 -2.53 1.35 -21.49
CA MET A 297 -1.82 2.57 -21.12
C MET A 297 -1.39 3.43 -22.33
N ARG A 298 -0.94 2.79 -23.42
CA ARG A 298 -0.23 3.48 -24.52
C ARG A 298 -1.05 3.72 -25.78
N GLU A 299 -2.12 2.96 -25.98
CA GLU A 299 -2.89 2.95 -27.23
C GLU A 299 -4.36 3.32 -27.00
N ARG A 300 -4.97 2.83 -25.91
CA ARG A 300 -6.36 3.12 -25.58
C ARG A 300 -6.50 4.54 -25.02
N ARG A 301 -7.43 5.32 -25.61
CA ARG A 301 -7.82 6.63 -25.08
C ARG A 301 -8.82 6.47 -23.93
N TRP A 302 -8.72 7.31 -22.91
CA TRP A 302 -9.57 7.27 -21.73
C TRP A 302 -10.30 8.60 -21.51
N GLY A 303 -11.53 8.52 -21.01
CA GLY A 303 -12.22 9.67 -20.43
C GLY A 303 -11.71 9.97 -19.00
N PRO A 304 -11.92 11.18 -18.47
CA PRO A 304 -11.36 11.64 -17.20
C PRO A 304 -11.72 10.83 -15.94
N GLU A 305 -12.82 10.06 -15.93
CA GLU A 305 -13.16 9.22 -14.76
C GLU A 305 -12.60 7.78 -14.88
N SER A 306 -12.31 7.34 -16.10
CA SER A 306 -11.99 5.94 -16.38
C SER A 306 -10.49 5.65 -16.41
N ASP A 307 -9.66 6.64 -16.75
CA ASP A 307 -8.22 6.49 -16.56
C ASP A 307 -7.89 6.27 -15.08
N ASN A 308 -8.62 6.92 -14.17
CA ASN A 308 -8.51 6.68 -12.73
C ASN A 308 -8.82 5.22 -12.34
N LEU A 309 -9.82 4.58 -12.96
CA LEU A 309 -10.12 3.15 -12.75
C LEU A 309 -8.97 2.26 -13.24
N LEU A 310 -8.34 2.61 -14.36
CA LEU A 310 -7.15 1.90 -14.84
C LEU A 310 -6.00 2.02 -13.83
N GLY A 311 -5.71 3.23 -13.36
CA GLY A 311 -4.69 3.47 -12.34
C GLY A 311 -4.93 2.67 -11.05
N ALA A 312 -6.17 2.66 -10.56
CA ALA A 312 -6.57 1.89 -9.39
C ALA A 312 -6.41 0.37 -9.61
N ALA A 313 -6.80 -0.16 -10.78
CA ALA A 313 -6.64 -1.57 -11.10
C ALA A 313 -5.15 -1.98 -11.19
N ILE A 314 -4.30 -1.14 -11.77
CA ILE A 314 -2.84 -1.35 -11.83
C ILE A 314 -2.25 -1.33 -10.41
N TYR A 315 -2.66 -0.37 -9.57
CA TYR A 315 -2.23 -0.30 -8.17
C TYR A 315 -2.61 -1.56 -7.39
N GLU A 316 -3.86 -2.01 -7.48
CA GLU A 316 -4.32 -3.23 -6.80
C GLU A 316 -3.56 -4.48 -7.29
N ALA A 317 -3.33 -4.59 -8.60
CA ALA A 317 -2.58 -5.70 -9.19
C ALA A 317 -1.09 -5.71 -8.79
N SER A 318 -0.48 -4.54 -8.60
CA SER A 318 0.93 -4.40 -8.24
C SER A 318 1.19 -4.43 -6.73
N THR A 319 0.19 -4.19 -5.86
CA THR A 319 0.45 -4.01 -4.42
C THR A 319 -0.14 -5.06 -3.50
N LYS A 320 -1.19 -5.79 -3.88
CA LYS A 320 -1.90 -6.69 -2.94
C LYS A 320 -1.19 -8.01 -2.67
N PHE A 321 -0.56 -8.63 -3.67
CA PHE A 321 0.09 -9.93 -3.53
C PHE A 321 1.58 -9.81 -3.89
N ARG A 322 2.34 -9.16 -3.00
CA ARG A 322 3.78 -8.98 -3.12
C ARG A 322 4.50 -10.05 -2.30
N ASP A 323 4.49 -11.31 -2.75
CA ASP A 323 5.10 -12.44 -2.03
C ASP A 323 6.29 -13.06 -2.78
N HIS A 324 7.32 -13.51 -2.06
CA HIS A 324 8.49 -14.20 -2.64
C HIS A 324 8.43 -15.74 -2.48
N GLY A 325 7.24 -16.29 -2.19
CA GLY A 325 7.08 -17.68 -1.73
C GLY A 325 6.92 -18.77 -2.81
N MET A 326 6.78 -18.40 -4.08
CA MET A 326 6.53 -19.35 -5.18
C MET A 326 7.52 -19.19 -6.34
N PRO A 327 7.71 -20.24 -7.19
CA PRO A 327 8.46 -20.12 -8.43
C PRO A 327 7.97 -18.97 -9.30
N ARG A 328 8.87 -18.31 -10.04
CA ARG A 328 8.61 -17.05 -10.79
C ARG A 328 7.31 -17.09 -11.61
N GLU A 329 7.10 -18.16 -12.36
CA GLU A 329 5.96 -18.31 -13.28
C GLU A 329 4.59 -18.40 -12.57
N GLN A 330 4.60 -18.81 -11.30
CA GLN A 330 3.39 -19.01 -10.49
C GLN A 330 3.25 -17.94 -9.39
N SER A 331 4.31 -17.18 -9.13
CA SER A 331 4.34 -16.16 -8.08
C SER A 331 3.47 -14.96 -8.41
N SER A 332 2.59 -14.63 -7.47
CA SER A 332 1.81 -13.39 -7.53
C SER A 332 2.71 -12.17 -7.30
N GLY A 333 3.72 -12.27 -6.43
CA GLY A 333 4.70 -11.22 -6.19
C GLY A 333 5.57 -10.91 -7.40
N TYR A 334 5.98 -11.93 -8.17
CA TYR A 334 6.70 -11.72 -9.42
C TYR A 334 5.85 -10.90 -10.41
N LYS A 335 4.59 -11.29 -10.60
CA LYS A 335 3.66 -10.56 -11.48
C LYS A 335 3.38 -9.14 -10.98
N ALA A 336 3.22 -8.95 -9.68
CA ALA A 336 3.05 -7.63 -9.07
C ALA A 336 4.22 -6.69 -9.38
N ALA A 337 5.45 -7.15 -9.14
CA ALA A 337 6.67 -6.40 -9.45
C ALA A 337 6.82 -6.11 -10.93
N LEU A 338 6.48 -7.07 -11.80
CA LEU A 338 6.53 -6.90 -13.25
C LEU A 338 5.56 -5.82 -13.73
N ILE A 339 4.33 -5.81 -13.21
CA ILE A 339 3.31 -4.80 -13.51
C ILE A 339 3.78 -3.42 -13.02
N ALA A 340 4.33 -3.31 -11.81
CA ALA A 340 4.86 -2.06 -11.28
C ALA A 340 5.98 -1.50 -12.18
N SER A 341 6.93 -2.35 -12.58
CA SER A 341 8.02 -1.99 -13.48
C SER A 341 7.51 -1.49 -14.83
N TRP A 342 6.64 -2.26 -15.50
CA TRP A 342 6.08 -1.89 -16.79
C TRP A 342 5.21 -0.63 -16.73
N ALA A 343 4.38 -0.47 -15.69
CA ALA A 343 3.55 0.71 -15.54
C ALA A 343 4.39 1.97 -15.34
N SER A 344 5.43 1.91 -14.50
CA SER A 344 6.39 3.02 -14.31
C SER A 344 7.08 3.40 -15.63
N HIS A 345 7.55 2.40 -16.38
CA HIS A 345 8.11 2.59 -17.71
C HIS A 345 7.13 3.29 -18.66
N TYR A 346 5.88 2.85 -18.73
CA TYR A 346 4.88 3.49 -19.60
C TYR A 346 4.51 4.90 -19.15
N TRP A 347 4.40 5.17 -17.84
CA TRP A 347 4.19 6.53 -17.32
C TRP A 347 5.36 7.48 -17.60
N ALA A 348 6.53 6.99 -17.99
CA ALA A 348 7.63 7.85 -18.44
C ALA A 348 7.40 8.40 -19.86
N GLU A 349 6.49 7.83 -20.65
CA GLU A 349 6.17 8.28 -22.00
C GLU A 349 5.21 9.47 -21.99
N GLU A 350 5.55 10.56 -22.68
CA GLU A 350 4.75 11.79 -22.71
C GLU A 350 3.31 11.55 -23.22
N LYS A 351 3.13 10.71 -24.24
CA LYS A 351 1.80 10.35 -24.76
C LYS A 351 0.92 9.67 -23.70
N VAL A 352 1.51 8.85 -22.84
CA VAL A 352 0.79 8.16 -21.75
C VAL A 352 0.44 9.15 -20.66
N GLN A 353 1.38 10.03 -20.32
CA GLN A 353 1.19 11.11 -19.34
C GLN A 353 0.06 12.09 -19.71
N GLN A 354 -0.10 12.39 -21.00
CA GLN A 354 -1.19 13.21 -21.52
C GLN A 354 -2.53 12.46 -21.52
N ASN A 355 -2.51 11.16 -21.79
CA ASN A 355 -3.70 10.32 -21.89
C ASN A 355 -4.26 9.85 -20.54
N LEU A 356 -3.42 9.74 -19.50
CA LEU A 356 -3.79 9.20 -18.19
C LEU A 356 -3.59 10.18 -17.02
N PRO A 357 -3.98 11.46 -17.13
CA PRO A 357 -3.63 12.49 -16.15
C PRO A 357 -4.16 12.21 -14.74
N ASN A 358 -5.22 11.42 -14.55
CA ASN A 358 -5.77 11.09 -13.24
C ASN A 358 -5.11 9.85 -12.61
N THR A 359 -4.11 9.25 -13.27
CA THR A 359 -3.36 8.11 -12.72
C THR A 359 -2.16 8.50 -11.85
N ARG A 360 -1.91 9.80 -11.67
CA ARG A 360 -0.75 10.32 -10.92
C ARG A 360 -0.65 9.80 -9.48
N ILE A 361 -1.75 9.86 -8.73
CA ILE A 361 -1.78 9.38 -7.34
C ILE A 361 -1.51 7.86 -7.25
N TRP A 362 -1.97 7.10 -8.24
CA TRP A 362 -1.73 5.66 -8.31
C TRP A 362 -0.28 5.34 -8.67
N ALA A 363 0.32 6.07 -9.61
CA ALA A 363 1.74 5.94 -9.93
C ALA A 363 2.61 6.21 -8.69
N ALA A 364 2.36 7.31 -7.98
CA ALA A 364 3.01 7.61 -6.72
C ALA A 364 2.78 6.55 -5.64
N SER A 365 1.55 6.05 -5.51
CA SER A 365 1.23 4.99 -4.53
C SER A 365 1.98 3.69 -4.84
N ILE A 366 2.19 3.36 -6.12
CA ILE A 366 3.03 2.23 -6.53
C ILE A 366 4.49 2.50 -6.16
N HIS A 367 5.05 3.65 -6.53
CA HIS A 367 6.43 4.03 -6.18
C HIS A 367 6.66 4.03 -4.66
N ALA A 368 5.69 4.50 -3.87
CA ALA A 368 5.73 4.46 -2.41
C ALA A 368 5.73 3.04 -1.84
N ASN A 369 4.92 2.13 -2.40
CA ASN A 369 4.96 0.72 -2.02
C ASN A 369 6.30 0.08 -2.41
N TYR A 370 6.87 0.50 -3.53
CA TYR A 370 8.12 0.01 -4.10
C TYR A 370 9.31 0.93 -3.74
N ILE A 371 9.29 1.58 -2.56
CA ILE A 371 10.25 2.63 -2.26
C ILE A 371 11.70 2.14 -2.13
N SER A 372 11.92 0.92 -1.62
CA SER A 372 13.25 0.28 -1.65
C SER A 372 13.76 0.08 -3.08
N ASP A 373 12.86 -0.22 -4.01
CA ASP A 373 13.17 -0.40 -5.42
C ASP A 373 13.42 0.95 -6.12
N VAL A 374 12.72 2.02 -5.71
CA VAL A 374 13.01 3.41 -6.10
C VAL A 374 14.40 3.81 -5.62
N HIS A 375 14.72 3.56 -4.36
CA HIS A 375 16.04 3.81 -3.78
C HIS A 375 17.13 3.06 -4.55
N ARG A 376 16.94 1.76 -4.78
CA ARG A 376 17.87 0.93 -5.57
C ARG A 376 18.03 1.44 -7.01
N ALA A 377 16.96 1.90 -7.65
CA ALA A 377 17.03 2.42 -9.01
C ALA A 377 17.93 3.66 -9.13
N TYR A 378 18.02 4.48 -8.09
CA TYR A 378 18.92 5.64 -8.08
C TYR A 378 20.40 5.26 -7.89
N GLN A 379 20.66 4.10 -7.30
CA GLN A 379 21.99 3.50 -7.16
C GLN A 379 22.40 2.64 -8.37
N ALA A 380 21.44 2.25 -9.21
CA ALA A 380 21.68 1.39 -10.36
C ALA A 380 22.20 2.17 -11.59
N PRO A 381 22.91 1.49 -12.53
CA PRO A 381 23.29 2.09 -13.79
C PRO A 381 22.08 2.59 -14.59
N ALA A 382 22.23 3.70 -15.34
CA ALA A 382 21.17 4.26 -16.17
C ALA A 382 20.67 3.31 -17.27
N THR A 383 21.43 2.28 -17.64
CA THR A 383 21.08 1.29 -18.67
C THR A 383 20.34 0.06 -18.12
N THR A 384 19.85 0.11 -16.88
CA THR A 384 19.17 -1.04 -16.26
C THR A 384 17.89 -1.38 -17.02
N GLU A 385 17.76 -2.65 -17.41
CA GLU A 385 16.59 -3.20 -18.10
C GLU A 385 15.41 -3.32 -17.13
N ILE A 386 14.22 -2.89 -17.57
CA ILE A 386 13.00 -2.97 -16.78
C ILE A 386 12.58 -4.44 -16.57
N GLY A 387 11.92 -4.73 -15.46
CA GLY A 387 11.46 -6.09 -15.13
C GLY A 387 11.33 -6.33 -13.64
N VAL A 388 11.71 -7.53 -13.21
CA VAL A 388 11.63 -7.98 -11.82
C VAL A 388 13.03 -8.30 -11.32
N ASP A 389 13.38 -7.77 -10.16
CA ASP A 389 14.57 -8.19 -9.45
C ASP A 389 14.25 -9.56 -8.84
N ALA A 390 14.94 -10.57 -9.37
CA ALA A 390 14.70 -11.94 -8.99
C ALA A 390 15.67 -12.43 -7.90
N ALA A 391 16.43 -11.51 -7.28
CA ALA A 391 17.14 -11.78 -6.05
C ALA A 391 16.13 -12.17 -4.95
N TYR A 392 16.52 -13.14 -4.12
CA TYR A 392 15.71 -13.58 -2.98
C TYR A 392 15.49 -12.48 -1.94
N ASP A 393 16.45 -11.55 -1.87
CA ASP A 393 16.36 -10.34 -1.08
C ASP A 393 16.82 -9.15 -1.96
N PRO A 394 15.88 -8.47 -2.63
CA PRO A 394 16.18 -7.33 -3.50
C PRO A 394 16.61 -6.07 -2.73
N ASP A 395 16.41 -6.00 -1.41
CA ASP A 395 16.80 -4.86 -0.59
C ASP A 395 17.89 -5.26 0.40
N LYS A 396 19.13 -4.91 0.08
CA LYS A 396 20.28 -5.23 0.94
C LYS A 396 20.38 -4.34 2.18
N SER A 397 19.59 -3.29 2.26
CA SER A 397 19.65 -2.29 3.34
C SER A 397 18.73 -2.63 4.52
N LEU A 398 17.78 -3.55 4.34
CA LEU A 398 16.85 -4.00 5.38
C LEU A 398 16.93 -5.52 5.52
N SER A 399 17.04 -6.03 6.75
CA SER A 399 17.07 -7.47 6.95
C SER A 399 15.70 -8.13 6.70
N GLY A 400 15.76 -9.36 6.19
CA GLY A 400 14.59 -10.23 6.03
C GLY A 400 14.17 -10.39 4.57
N VAL A 401 13.42 -11.46 4.32
CA VAL A 401 13.01 -11.82 2.95
C VAL A 401 11.99 -10.80 2.45
N GLN A 402 12.42 -9.93 1.55
CA GLN A 402 11.52 -9.00 0.90
C GLN A 402 10.70 -9.68 -0.21
N PRO A 403 9.52 -9.14 -0.55
CA PRO A 403 8.84 -9.47 -1.79
C PRO A 403 9.73 -9.33 -3.03
N TYR A 404 9.35 -9.95 -4.14
CA TYR A 404 9.97 -9.63 -5.45
C TYR A 404 9.96 -8.11 -5.69
N GLY A 405 11.12 -7.56 -6.05
CA GLY A 405 11.32 -6.14 -6.30
C GLY A 405 11.04 -5.76 -7.75
N ALA A 406 10.52 -4.55 -7.99
CA ALA A 406 10.45 -4.02 -9.35
C ALA A 406 11.82 -3.49 -9.76
N VAL A 407 12.19 -3.65 -11.04
CA VAL A 407 13.36 -2.96 -11.59
C VAL A 407 12.88 -1.71 -12.30
N PHE A 408 13.28 -0.54 -11.81
CA PHE A 408 13.01 0.73 -12.46
C PHE A 408 14.27 1.26 -13.13
N ASN A 409 14.11 1.82 -14.32
CA ASN A 409 15.15 2.60 -14.96
C ASN A 409 15.19 4.01 -14.34
N LYS A 410 16.38 4.49 -13.96
CA LYS A 410 16.59 5.78 -13.27
C LYS A 410 15.98 6.98 -14.02
N ASP A 411 16.21 7.07 -15.32
CA ASP A 411 15.75 8.22 -16.13
C ASP A 411 14.24 8.18 -16.38
N GLU A 412 13.70 6.99 -16.62
CA GLU A 412 12.26 6.79 -16.81
C GLU A 412 11.49 7.03 -15.51
N LEU A 413 12.01 6.52 -14.38
CA LEU A 413 11.44 6.75 -13.06
C LEU A 413 11.39 8.24 -12.74
N LYS A 414 12.47 8.97 -13.02
CA LYS A 414 12.49 10.43 -12.87
C LYS A 414 11.40 11.11 -13.70
N LYS A 415 11.22 10.72 -14.97
CA LYS A 415 10.16 11.27 -15.84
C LYS A 415 8.76 10.96 -15.31
N ALA A 416 8.53 9.72 -14.88
CA ALA A 416 7.26 9.29 -14.31
C ALA A 416 6.94 10.05 -13.02
N MET A 417 7.89 10.17 -12.10
CA MET A 417 7.72 10.94 -10.86
C MET A 417 7.53 12.44 -11.14
N THR A 418 8.27 13.02 -12.07
CA THR A 418 8.11 14.44 -12.46
C THR A 418 6.70 14.74 -12.94
N TRP A 419 6.13 13.81 -13.71
CA TRP A 419 4.73 13.91 -14.13
C TRP A 419 3.74 13.65 -13.00
N ALA A 420 3.98 12.64 -12.16
CA ALA A 420 3.11 12.28 -11.04
C ALA A 420 3.03 13.43 -10.02
N PHE A 421 4.16 14.05 -9.70
CA PHE A 421 4.28 15.15 -8.73
C PHE A 421 3.73 16.49 -9.22
N LYS A 422 3.13 16.52 -10.41
CA LYS A 422 2.19 17.59 -10.76
C LYS A 422 1.00 17.63 -9.79
N ASP A 423 0.65 16.48 -9.22
CA ASP A 423 -0.24 16.31 -8.09
C ASP A 423 0.57 16.35 -6.77
N ASN A 424 0.18 17.24 -5.86
CA ASN A 424 0.89 17.42 -4.59
C ASN A 424 0.72 16.19 -3.69
N ASP A 425 -0.45 15.55 -3.66
CA ASP A 425 -0.68 14.38 -2.81
C ASP A 425 0.15 13.18 -3.29
N ALA A 426 0.39 13.10 -4.60
CA ALA A 426 1.28 12.10 -5.20
C ALA A 426 2.74 12.28 -4.73
N PHE A 427 3.25 13.51 -4.73
CA PHE A 427 4.57 13.82 -4.18
C PHE A 427 4.67 13.46 -2.69
N MET A 428 3.68 13.88 -1.92
CA MET A 428 3.61 13.64 -0.47
C MET A 428 3.64 12.15 -0.15
N THR A 429 2.95 11.34 -0.95
CA THR A 429 2.88 9.89 -0.78
C THR A 429 4.25 9.22 -0.95
N VAL A 430 5.00 9.59 -2.01
CA VAL A 430 6.33 8.99 -2.28
C VAL A 430 7.35 9.43 -1.25
N ALA A 431 7.40 10.72 -0.95
CA ALA A 431 8.41 11.22 -0.04
C ALA A 431 8.14 10.80 1.43
N ALA A 432 6.87 10.55 1.79
CA ALA A 432 6.54 9.88 3.05
C ALA A 432 7.04 8.44 3.14
N ALA A 433 6.87 7.66 2.07
CA ALA A 433 7.45 6.33 2.03
C ALA A 433 8.98 6.36 2.09
N HIS A 434 9.63 7.31 1.40
CA HIS A 434 11.10 7.44 1.40
C HIS A 434 11.67 7.71 2.78
N ALA A 435 11.06 8.61 3.53
CA ALA A 435 11.56 8.93 4.85
C ALA A 435 11.26 7.82 5.88
N GLN A 436 10.12 7.13 5.80
CA GLN A 436 9.91 5.90 6.58
C GLN A 436 10.95 4.82 6.26
N TYR A 437 11.25 4.65 4.97
CA TYR A 437 12.29 3.72 4.51
C TYR A 437 13.67 4.11 5.05
N SER A 438 14.02 5.40 4.96
CA SER A 438 15.27 5.95 5.47
C SER A 438 15.48 5.67 6.95
N VAL A 439 14.46 5.90 7.78
CA VAL A 439 14.54 5.61 9.23
C VAL A 439 14.79 4.13 9.47
N LYS A 440 14.10 3.24 8.75
CA LYS A 440 14.31 1.80 8.88
C LYS A 440 15.72 1.37 8.49
N VAL A 441 16.27 1.91 7.40
CA VAL A 441 17.64 1.61 6.96
C VAL A 441 18.66 2.06 8.01
N LEU A 442 18.48 3.26 8.57
CA LEU A 442 19.36 3.76 9.62
C LEU A 442 19.24 2.95 10.93
N ASP A 443 18.03 2.55 11.31
CA ASP A 443 17.80 1.68 12.48
C ASP A 443 18.38 0.27 12.27
N GLU A 444 18.21 -0.32 11.09
CA GLU A 444 18.78 -1.63 10.78
C GLU A 444 20.32 -1.58 10.82
N THR A 445 20.90 -0.53 10.24
CA THR A 445 22.35 -0.27 10.29
C THR A 445 22.83 -0.12 11.74
N ALA A 446 22.12 0.68 12.54
CA ALA A 446 22.43 0.87 13.96
C ALA A 446 22.31 -0.43 14.76
N SER A 447 21.26 -1.20 14.51
CA SER A 447 20.99 -2.48 15.16
C SER A 447 22.05 -3.52 14.84
N GLY A 448 22.45 -3.65 13.57
CA GLY A 448 23.52 -4.53 13.12
C GLY A 448 24.83 -4.22 13.83
N LEU A 449 25.25 -2.96 13.80
CA LEU A 449 26.47 -2.50 14.47
C LEU A 449 26.43 -2.70 15.98
N ALA A 450 25.30 -2.41 16.63
CA ALA A 450 25.13 -2.67 18.06
C ALA A 450 25.21 -4.16 18.38
N GLY A 451 24.68 -5.02 17.50
CA GLY A 451 24.81 -6.47 17.58
C GLY A 451 26.26 -6.92 17.55
N GLU A 452 27.08 -6.38 16.64
CA GLU A 452 28.51 -6.66 16.57
C GLU A 452 29.26 -6.22 17.82
N VAL A 453 29.02 -4.99 18.28
CA VAL A 453 29.62 -4.44 19.51
C VAL A 453 29.29 -5.33 20.70
N ARG A 454 28.02 -5.76 20.84
CA ARG A 454 27.59 -6.68 21.91
C ARG A 454 28.25 -8.04 21.80
N ALA A 455 28.38 -8.60 20.60
CA ALA A 455 28.99 -9.91 20.37
C ALA A 455 30.50 -9.90 20.71
N GLU A 456 31.22 -8.85 20.30
CA GLU A 456 32.64 -8.66 20.63
C GLU A 456 32.83 -8.46 22.13
N PHE A 457 31.99 -7.62 22.76
CA PHE A 457 32.03 -7.42 24.21
C PHE A 457 31.71 -8.71 24.98
N ALA A 458 30.70 -9.48 24.57
CA ALA A 458 30.37 -10.75 25.21
C ALA A 458 31.52 -11.76 25.15
N THR A 459 32.23 -11.80 24.01
CA THR A 459 33.44 -12.63 23.83
C THR A 459 34.54 -12.19 24.79
N TRP A 460 34.81 -10.88 24.88
CA TRP A 460 35.80 -10.35 25.81
C TRP A 460 35.43 -10.64 27.28
N HIS A 461 34.20 -10.36 27.68
CA HIS A 461 33.73 -10.54 29.06
C HIS A 461 33.81 -12.01 29.51
N LYS A 462 33.51 -12.95 28.62
CA LYS A 462 33.66 -14.39 28.89
C LYS A 462 35.11 -14.79 29.19
N SER A 463 36.08 -14.11 28.56
CA SER A 463 37.52 -14.33 28.81
C SER A 463 38.09 -13.55 30.00
N HIS A 464 37.30 -12.63 30.59
CA HIS A 464 37.70 -11.79 31.72
C HIS A 464 36.63 -11.79 32.83
N PRO A 465 36.33 -12.95 33.45
CA PRO A 465 35.26 -13.06 34.44
C PRO A 465 35.48 -12.21 35.69
N ASP A 466 36.73 -11.91 36.03
CA ASP A 466 37.12 -11.13 37.21
C ASP A 466 37.32 -9.64 36.89
N ALA A 467 36.89 -9.17 35.72
CA ALA A 467 36.99 -7.76 35.34
C ALA A 467 36.19 -6.89 36.30
N THR A 468 36.83 -5.83 36.81
CA THR A 468 36.15 -4.82 37.63
C THR A 468 35.13 -4.06 36.79
N LYS A 469 34.13 -3.44 37.45
CA LYS A 469 33.14 -2.59 36.76
C LYS A 469 33.79 -1.51 35.88
N LYS A 470 34.85 -0.88 36.37
CA LYS A 470 35.62 0.12 35.62
C LYS A 470 36.23 -0.48 34.34
N GLN A 471 36.86 -1.64 34.43
CA GLN A 471 37.44 -2.32 33.26
C GLN A 471 36.37 -2.76 32.25
N ILE A 472 35.19 -3.17 32.74
CA ILE A 472 34.04 -3.50 31.90
C ILE A 472 33.58 -2.27 31.12
N ASP A 473 33.38 -1.14 31.79
CA ASP A 473 32.90 0.10 31.19
C ASP A 473 33.93 0.67 30.19
N GLU A 474 35.22 0.69 30.57
CA GLU A 474 36.32 1.10 29.69
C GLU A 474 36.39 0.22 28.44
N LYS A 475 36.24 -1.11 28.58
CA LYS A 475 36.31 -2.00 27.43
C LYS A 475 35.11 -1.90 26.51
N ARG A 476 33.90 -1.72 27.04
CA ARG A 476 32.70 -1.45 26.23
C ARG A 476 32.90 -0.22 25.37
N GLN A 477 33.43 0.85 25.96
CA GLN A 477 33.72 2.09 25.25
C GLN A 477 34.81 1.91 24.19
N ASP A 478 35.90 1.22 24.52
CA ASP A 478 36.97 0.91 23.56
C ASP A 478 36.48 0.12 22.34
N ILE A 479 35.65 -0.91 22.56
CA ILE A 479 35.05 -1.69 21.46
C ILE A 479 34.13 -0.81 20.61
N LEU A 480 33.29 0.01 21.25
CA LEU A 480 32.39 0.94 20.55
C LEU A 480 33.17 1.94 19.70
N GLU A 481 34.14 2.64 20.27
CA GLU A 481 34.97 3.63 19.56
C GLU A 481 35.76 2.98 18.43
N LYS A 482 36.30 1.77 18.63
CA LYS A 482 37.01 1.03 17.59
C LYS A 482 36.08 0.62 16.44
N LYS A 483 34.86 0.15 16.75
CA LYS A 483 33.87 -0.25 15.76
C LYS A 483 33.30 0.93 14.98
N MET A 484 33.11 2.06 15.64
CA MET A 484 32.62 3.30 15.04
C MET A 484 33.74 4.17 14.44
N GLY A 485 35.01 3.83 14.65
CA GLY A 485 36.16 4.58 14.17
C GLY A 485 36.43 4.44 12.67
N GLY A 486 37.48 5.13 12.18
CA GLY A 486 37.85 5.30 10.77
C GLY A 486 38.18 4.00 10.03
N GLY A 487 37.15 3.23 9.69
CA GLY A 487 37.20 2.05 8.82
C GLY A 487 36.02 1.08 8.99
N GLY A 488 35.23 1.22 10.06
CA GLY A 488 34.12 0.32 10.42
C GLY A 488 32.73 0.95 10.24
N GLY A 489 31.88 0.86 11.27
CA GLY A 489 30.47 1.27 11.24
C GLY A 489 30.20 2.73 10.87
N ALA A 490 31.16 3.62 11.08
CA ALA A 490 31.13 4.99 10.57
C ALA A 490 31.00 5.06 9.03
N PHE A 491 31.66 4.16 8.31
CA PHE A 491 31.58 4.07 6.85
C PHE A 491 30.27 3.44 6.38
N GLU A 492 29.71 2.51 7.14
CA GLU A 492 28.40 1.93 6.85
C GLU A 492 27.29 2.98 6.93
N PHE A 493 27.27 3.78 8.01
CA PHE A 493 26.35 4.92 8.10
C PHE A 493 26.60 5.97 7.02
N GLN A 494 27.87 6.26 6.69
CA GLN A 494 28.19 7.17 5.61
C GLN A 494 27.63 6.69 4.26
N GLY A 495 27.79 5.41 3.94
CA GLY A 495 27.22 4.80 2.75
C GLY A 495 25.70 4.91 2.73
N ALA A 496 25.04 4.46 3.81
CA ALA A 496 23.59 4.52 3.94
C ALA A 496 23.05 5.96 3.79
N VAL A 497 23.67 6.94 4.47
CA VAL A 497 23.26 8.34 4.42
C VAL A 497 23.46 8.93 3.02
N ASN A 498 24.57 8.62 2.35
CA ASN A 498 24.82 9.09 0.98
C ASN A 498 23.75 8.55 0.01
N ASP A 499 23.50 7.25 0.05
CA ASP A 499 22.56 6.58 -0.87
C ASP A 499 21.12 7.09 -0.64
N LEU A 500 20.73 7.26 0.62
CA LEU A 500 19.44 7.82 1.00
C LEU A 500 19.32 9.29 0.60
N SER A 501 20.40 10.07 0.71
CA SER A 501 20.46 11.48 0.29
C SER A 501 20.33 11.64 -1.22
N GLU A 502 20.98 10.79 -2.02
CA GLU A 502 20.83 10.80 -3.47
C GLU A 502 19.37 10.52 -3.87
N THR A 503 18.73 9.56 -3.19
CA THR A 503 17.32 9.24 -3.43
C THR A 503 16.42 10.41 -3.06
N THR A 504 16.67 11.07 -1.92
CA THR A 504 15.95 12.28 -1.51
C THR A 504 16.10 13.39 -2.56
N TYR A 505 17.33 13.64 -3.02
CA TYR A 505 17.60 14.62 -4.07
C TYR A 505 16.84 14.29 -5.34
N ALA A 506 16.81 13.03 -5.77
CA ALA A 506 16.11 12.65 -6.97
C ALA A 506 14.58 12.83 -6.87
N ILE A 507 13.99 12.54 -5.71
CA ILE A 507 12.56 12.76 -5.44
C ILE A 507 12.24 14.26 -5.45
N THR A 508 13.07 15.10 -4.81
CA THR A 508 12.84 16.56 -4.76
C THR A 508 13.11 17.24 -6.11
N ASP A 509 14.12 16.78 -6.86
CA ASP A 509 14.39 17.23 -8.22
C ASP A 509 13.25 16.85 -9.18
N ALA A 510 12.72 15.63 -9.07
CA ALA A 510 11.52 15.23 -9.84
C ALA A 510 10.31 16.11 -9.48
N ALA A 511 10.15 16.53 -8.22
CA ALA A 511 9.09 17.46 -7.82
C ALA A 511 9.30 18.89 -8.35
N ASN A 512 10.38 19.12 -9.10
CA ASN A 512 10.82 20.40 -9.60
C ASN A 512 11.07 21.42 -8.49
N ILE A 513 11.33 20.94 -7.26
CA ILE A 513 11.75 21.79 -6.14
C ILE A 513 13.14 22.37 -6.41
N ALA A 514 13.95 21.71 -7.26
CA ALA A 514 15.28 22.19 -7.65
C ALA A 514 15.27 23.23 -8.79
N LYS A 515 14.22 23.31 -9.63
CA LYS A 515 14.12 24.31 -10.73
C LYS A 515 13.07 25.37 -10.40
N ILE A 516 13.49 26.31 -9.57
CA ILE A 516 12.66 27.35 -8.96
C ILE A 516 12.48 28.58 -9.91
N GLU A 517 12.88 28.53 -11.19
CA GLU A 517 12.59 29.62 -12.14
C GLU A 517 11.08 29.88 -12.35
N GLU A 518 10.20 28.92 -12.06
CA GLU A 518 8.72 29.04 -12.19
C GLU A 518 7.99 29.37 -10.85
N ALA A 519 8.69 29.94 -9.86
CA ALA A 519 8.33 29.99 -8.43
C ALA A 519 7.00 30.62 -7.99
N LYS A 520 6.13 31.16 -8.84
CA LYS A 520 4.85 31.71 -8.36
C LYS A 520 3.83 30.63 -7.97
N LYS A 521 4.03 29.38 -8.42
CA LYS A 521 3.15 28.23 -8.14
C LYS A 521 3.71 27.24 -7.11
N ASN A 522 4.95 27.45 -6.64
CA ASN A 522 5.72 26.47 -5.86
C ASN A 522 5.76 26.72 -4.34
N ASP A 523 5.26 27.86 -3.85
CA ASP A 523 5.17 28.12 -2.40
C ASP A 523 4.31 27.06 -1.68
N GLU A 524 3.24 26.58 -2.31
CA GLU A 524 2.39 25.50 -1.78
C GLU A 524 3.11 24.16 -1.73
N ARG A 525 3.97 23.85 -2.71
CA ARG A 525 4.73 22.59 -2.78
C ARG A 525 5.88 22.55 -1.81
N TYR A 526 6.60 23.66 -1.68
CA TYR A 526 7.63 23.79 -0.66
C TYR A 526 7.00 23.76 0.74
N ALA A 527 5.87 24.43 0.96
CA ALA A 527 5.12 24.34 2.22
C ALA A 527 4.58 22.92 2.48
N ALA A 528 4.12 22.20 1.44
CA ALA A 528 3.69 20.81 1.55
C ALA A 528 4.86 19.88 1.89
N PHE A 529 5.99 19.97 1.18
CA PHE A 529 7.22 19.25 1.49
C PHE A 529 7.68 19.50 2.93
N LYS A 530 7.69 20.76 3.34
CA LYS A 530 8.04 21.22 4.67
C LYS A 530 7.11 20.63 5.74
N ASN A 531 5.79 20.71 5.53
CA ASN A 531 4.78 20.08 6.38
C ASN A 531 4.85 18.54 6.37
N MET A 532 5.29 17.95 5.27
CA MET A 532 5.42 16.50 5.10
C MET A 532 6.60 15.97 5.87
N VAL A 533 7.77 16.59 5.72
CA VAL A 533 8.95 16.33 6.51
C VAL A 533 8.49 16.32 7.96
N THR A 534 7.84 17.39 8.44
CA THR A 534 7.26 17.46 9.80
C THR A 534 6.22 16.39 10.18
N LYS A 535 5.48 15.79 9.24
CA LYS A 535 4.41 14.79 9.53
C LYS A 535 4.87 13.33 9.43
N ILE A 536 5.73 12.99 8.47
CA ILE A 536 6.36 11.67 8.32
C ILE A 536 7.09 11.27 9.60
N ILE A 537 7.62 12.30 10.20
CA ILE A 537 8.31 12.39 11.44
C ILE A 537 7.48 11.84 12.62
N ASP A 538 6.15 11.73 12.51
CA ASP A 538 5.31 11.07 13.50
C ASP A 538 5.27 9.52 13.37
N LEU A 539 5.96 8.92 12.38
CA LEU A 539 5.81 7.49 12.00
C LEU A 539 7.02 6.58 12.34
N ALA A 540 8.05 7.06 13.04
CA ALA A 540 9.16 6.23 13.50
C ALA A 540 8.81 5.43 14.78
N PRO A 541 9.19 4.15 14.91
CA PRO A 541 8.90 3.35 16.10
C PRO A 541 9.81 3.78 17.27
N GLY A 542 9.32 4.69 18.10
CA GLY A 542 9.79 5.02 19.44
C GLY A 542 8.58 5.44 20.31
N PRO A 543 8.68 5.46 21.65
CA PRO A 543 7.51 5.62 22.54
C PRO A 543 6.78 6.97 22.41
N GLN A 544 7.25 7.91 21.60
CA GLN A 544 6.63 9.24 21.47
C GLN A 544 6.50 9.78 20.03
N GLY A 545 6.63 8.95 18.98
CA GLY A 545 6.10 9.24 17.63
C GLY A 545 6.10 10.71 17.17
N LYS A 546 7.20 11.43 17.35
CA LYS A 546 7.45 12.80 16.88
C LYS A 546 8.94 12.98 16.74
N PHE A 547 9.36 13.60 15.66
CA PHE A 547 10.72 13.52 15.12
C PHE A 547 11.03 14.74 14.23
N VAL A 548 10.92 15.99 14.69
CA VAL A 548 11.38 17.25 14.01
C VAL A 548 10.34 18.02 13.19
N GLY A 549 10.04 19.24 13.60
CA GLY A 549 9.32 20.28 12.85
C GLY A 549 10.02 21.63 12.88
N LEU A 550 11.33 21.65 13.18
CA LEU A 550 12.15 22.85 13.07
C LEU A 550 13.01 22.93 11.80
N LEU A 551 12.83 22.03 10.81
CA LEU A 551 13.14 22.44 9.43
C LEU A 551 12.18 23.54 8.97
N VAL A 552 11.04 23.70 9.68
CA VAL A 552 10.00 24.63 9.30
C VAL A 552 10.24 26.06 9.81
N ASP A 553 10.71 26.18 11.05
CA ASP A 553 10.80 27.47 11.74
C ASP A 553 12.17 28.15 11.62
N GLU A 554 13.29 27.40 11.54
CA GLU A 554 14.62 27.99 11.25
C GLU A 554 14.69 28.52 9.79
N ALA A 555 14.02 27.85 8.84
CA ALA A 555 13.78 28.39 7.49
C ALA A 555 12.84 29.60 7.50
N LYS A 556 11.90 29.71 8.46
CA LYS A 556 10.98 30.86 8.56
C LYS A 556 11.72 32.11 9.07
N ASP A 557 12.54 31.99 10.10
CA ASP A 557 13.24 33.13 10.69
C ASP A 557 14.36 33.68 9.79
N HIS A 558 15.05 32.82 9.02
CA HIS A 558 16.06 33.26 8.05
C HIS A 558 15.48 33.82 6.74
N ILE A 559 14.29 33.39 6.32
CA ILE A 559 13.66 33.81 5.06
C ILE A 559 12.74 35.03 5.25
N TYR A 560 11.95 35.08 6.32
CA TYR A 560 10.94 36.14 6.51
C TYR A 560 11.45 37.39 7.24
N GLY A 561 12.58 37.31 7.95
CA GLY A 561 13.08 38.44 8.72
C GLY A 561 13.56 39.64 7.90
N LYS A 562 13.94 39.47 6.62
CA LYS A 562 14.74 40.51 5.92
C LYS A 562 14.67 40.62 4.38
N PHE A 563 13.69 40.15 3.60
CA PHE A 563 13.92 40.15 2.13
C PHE A 563 12.78 40.59 1.21
N THR A 564 12.74 41.89 0.91
CA THR A 564 12.10 42.48 -0.29
C THR A 564 13.04 42.36 -1.52
N SER A 565 12.51 41.85 -2.65
CA SER A 565 13.03 41.87 -4.05
C SER A 565 14.20 40.94 -4.50
N ASN A 566 14.07 40.47 -5.75
CA ASN A 566 14.88 39.56 -6.62
C ASN A 566 14.82 38.04 -6.36
N SER A 567 14.22 37.28 -7.30
CA SER A 567 13.69 35.92 -7.11
C SER A 567 14.57 34.76 -7.58
N GLU A 568 15.59 34.97 -8.43
CA GLU A 568 16.40 33.88 -9.00
C GLU A 568 17.53 33.41 -8.06
N ASP A 569 18.22 34.34 -7.39
CA ASP A 569 19.25 33.99 -6.41
C ASP A 569 18.62 33.41 -5.12
N LYS A 570 17.43 33.89 -4.73
CA LYS A 570 16.66 33.39 -3.58
C LYS A 570 16.19 31.95 -3.76
N ALA A 571 15.84 31.63 -4.99
CA ALA A 571 15.46 30.31 -5.44
C ALA A 571 16.62 29.32 -5.33
N LYS A 572 17.79 29.66 -5.89
CA LYS A 572 19.02 28.85 -5.78
C LYS A 572 19.46 28.68 -4.33
N VAL A 573 19.35 29.73 -3.51
CA VAL A 573 19.60 29.66 -2.05
C VAL A 573 18.61 28.73 -1.36
N ALA A 574 17.31 28.76 -1.68
CA ALA A 574 16.31 27.87 -1.07
C ALA A 574 16.45 26.39 -1.47
N ALA A 575 16.80 26.09 -2.72
CA ALA A 575 17.11 24.71 -3.16
C ALA A 575 18.43 24.20 -2.54
N GLY A 576 19.46 25.06 -2.46
CA GLY A 576 20.68 24.75 -1.72
C GLY A 576 20.38 24.48 -0.25
N ASN A 577 19.53 25.29 0.37
CA ASN A 577 19.08 25.08 1.74
C ASN A 577 18.29 23.78 1.89
N ALA A 578 17.46 23.36 0.92
CA ALA A 578 16.71 22.10 1.01
C ALA A 578 17.60 20.85 1.03
N ILE A 579 18.72 20.87 0.29
CA ILE A 579 19.73 19.81 0.33
C ILE A 579 20.46 19.83 1.68
N GLU A 580 20.84 21.01 2.16
CA GLU A 580 21.45 21.18 3.49
C GLU A 580 20.48 20.79 4.63
N ASP A 581 19.20 21.04 4.47
CA ASP A 581 18.12 20.66 5.38
C ASP A 581 17.93 19.15 5.40
N ALA A 582 17.94 18.49 4.24
CA ALA A 582 17.90 17.03 4.14
C ALA A 582 19.15 16.38 4.77
N LYS A 583 20.32 16.99 4.56
CA LYS A 583 21.57 16.64 5.21
C LYS A 583 21.46 16.73 6.74
N VAL A 584 20.93 17.83 7.27
CA VAL A 584 20.66 17.99 8.71
C VAL A 584 19.65 16.94 9.21
N MET A 585 18.60 16.67 8.45
CA MET A 585 17.59 15.64 8.78
C MET A 585 18.23 14.25 8.91
N PHE A 586 19.00 13.81 7.92
CA PHE A 586 19.67 12.50 7.96
C PHE A 586 20.67 12.42 9.10
N ARG A 587 21.35 13.52 9.42
CA ARG A 587 22.25 13.59 10.58
C ARG A 587 21.52 13.35 11.88
N ASP A 588 20.44 14.08 12.10
CA ASP A 588 19.65 13.97 13.32
C ASP A 588 19.01 12.57 13.43
N ALA A 589 18.51 12.04 12.31
CA ALA A 589 17.96 10.68 12.22
C ALA A 589 19.02 9.60 12.52
N THR A 590 20.25 9.77 12.01
CA THR A 590 21.36 8.87 12.30
C THR A 590 21.74 8.92 13.77
N ALA A 591 21.86 10.12 14.37
CA ALA A 591 22.15 10.27 15.78
C ALA A 591 21.05 9.63 16.66
N ALA A 592 19.78 9.78 16.28
CA ALA A 592 18.67 9.15 16.97
C ALA A 592 18.67 7.62 16.86
N ALA A 593 18.93 7.05 15.68
CA ALA A 593 19.08 5.61 15.50
C ALA A 593 20.26 5.07 16.35
N MET A 594 21.42 5.73 16.26
CA MET A 594 22.58 5.39 17.09
C MET A 594 22.28 5.45 18.59
N MET A 595 21.54 6.47 19.05
CA MET A 595 21.15 6.60 20.46
C MET A 595 20.23 5.46 20.90
N ARG A 596 19.18 5.14 20.13
CA ARG A 596 18.26 4.03 20.43
C ARG A 596 18.98 2.69 20.58
N HIS A 597 20.03 2.48 19.79
CA HIS A 597 20.80 1.24 19.79
C HIS A 597 22.01 1.25 20.75
N GLY A 598 22.22 2.34 21.50
CA GLY A 598 23.29 2.45 22.50
C GLY A 598 24.68 2.71 21.91
N LEU A 599 24.76 3.19 20.66
CA LEU A 599 26.01 3.48 19.96
C LEU A 599 26.69 4.79 20.41
N PHE A 600 26.17 5.44 21.46
CA PHE A 600 26.85 6.50 22.20
C PHE A 600 27.26 6.06 23.62
N GLY A 601 27.09 4.78 23.97
CA GLY A 601 27.39 4.22 25.29
C GLY A 601 26.18 4.20 26.23
N ASP A 602 26.39 3.71 27.46
CA ASP A 602 25.34 3.49 28.46
C ASP A 602 24.97 4.80 29.18
N GLY A 603 23.67 5.11 29.29
CA GLY A 603 23.18 6.29 30.01
C GLY A 603 23.15 6.16 31.54
N SER A 604 23.29 4.94 32.09
CA SER A 604 23.31 4.66 33.54
C SER A 604 24.70 4.85 34.15
N VAL A 605 25.75 4.61 33.37
CA VAL A 605 27.13 4.99 33.65
C VAL A 605 27.61 5.75 32.40
N PRO A 606 27.34 7.07 32.31
CA PRO A 606 27.52 7.84 31.09
C PRO A 606 28.93 7.71 30.52
N ALA A 607 29.04 7.05 29.38
CA ALA A 607 30.26 7.03 28.58
C ALA A 607 30.61 8.45 28.10
N PRO A 608 31.89 8.78 27.84
CA PRO A 608 32.29 10.10 27.35
C PRO A 608 31.54 10.57 26.10
N THR A 609 31.11 9.64 25.26
CA THR A 609 30.31 9.87 24.04
C THR A 609 28.82 10.10 24.30
N HIS A 610 28.31 9.71 25.47
CA HIS A 610 26.91 9.82 25.85
C HIS A 610 26.61 11.24 26.35
N PRO A 611 25.46 11.87 26.01
CA PRO A 611 25.18 13.25 26.40
C PRO A 611 25.19 13.49 27.90
N TYR A 612 24.72 12.53 28.70
CA TYR A 612 24.77 12.59 30.17
C TYR A 612 26.18 12.59 30.79
N ALA A 613 27.25 12.35 30.03
CA ALA A 613 28.62 12.53 30.54
C ALA A 613 29.03 14.01 30.60
N SER A 614 28.32 14.89 29.88
CA SER A 614 28.56 16.31 29.93
C SER A 614 28.11 16.91 31.26
N LYS A 615 28.98 17.75 31.85
CA LYS A 615 28.64 18.55 33.03
C LYS A 615 27.67 19.70 32.71
N GLN A 616 27.54 20.08 31.44
CA GLN A 616 26.73 21.21 31.00
C GLN A 616 25.25 20.84 30.82
N PHE A 617 24.95 19.57 30.52
CA PHE A 617 23.59 19.09 30.28
C PHE A 617 23.37 17.69 30.89
N PRO A 618 23.52 17.53 32.22
CA PRO A 618 23.24 16.27 32.91
C PRO A 618 21.75 15.94 32.88
N LYS A 619 21.41 14.69 33.18
CA LYS A 619 20.02 14.21 33.29
C LYS A 619 19.20 15.08 34.23
N GLY A 620 18.03 15.53 33.77
CA GLY A 620 17.11 16.40 34.49
C GLY A 620 17.47 17.90 34.48
N SER A 621 18.53 18.30 33.77
CA SER A 621 18.86 19.72 33.59
C SER A 621 17.96 20.41 32.54
N PRO A 622 17.93 21.75 32.49
CA PRO A 622 17.24 22.48 31.40
C PRO A 622 17.78 22.16 30.00
N GLY A 623 19.01 21.64 29.90
CA GLY A 623 19.62 21.17 28.66
C GLY A 623 19.44 19.68 28.38
N ASP A 624 18.71 18.94 29.22
CA ASP A 624 18.45 17.52 29.03
C ASP A 624 17.49 17.31 27.85
N PHE A 625 18.03 16.89 26.71
CA PHE A 625 17.27 16.65 25.48
C PHE A 625 16.95 15.17 25.27
N LEU A 626 17.11 14.33 26.29
CA LEU A 626 16.75 12.91 26.23
C LEU A 626 15.45 12.61 26.97
N VAL A 627 14.57 11.84 26.36
CA VAL A 627 13.35 11.31 26.98
C VAL A 627 13.35 9.80 26.82
N ASN A 628 13.25 9.06 27.92
CA ASN A 628 13.31 7.58 27.95
C ASN A 628 14.56 6.98 27.28
N GLY A 629 15.68 7.72 27.26
CA GLY A 629 16.92 7.29 26.62
C GLY A 629 16.99 7.57 25.12
N GLU A 630 15.99 8.25 24.55
CA GLU A 630 15.95 8.65 23.15
C GLU A 630 16.11 10.17 23.02
N ILE A 631 16.63 10.63 21.87
CA ILE A 631 16.73 12.06 21.57
C ILE A 631 15.32 12.62 21.33
N MET A 632 14.95 13.66 22.07
CA MET A 632 13.69 14.38 21.85
C MET A 632 13.58 14.89 20.42
N SER A 633 12.36 15.01 19.91
CA SER A 633 12.18 15.76 18.67
C SER A 633 12.61 17.22 18.87
N LYS A 634 13.23 17.83 17.85
CA LYS A 634 13.66 19.24 17.95
C LYS A 634 12.52 20.20 18.29
N ASP A 635 11.27 19.85 17.98
CA ASP A 635 10.09 20.68 18.30
C ASP A 635 9.74 20.67 19.77
N GLU A 636 9.93 19.51 20.40
CA GLU A 636 9.71 19.32 21.83
C GLU A 636 10.88 19.85 22.65
N MET A 637 12.06 20.00 22.02
CA MET A 637 13.21 20.64 22.66
C MET A 637 12.96 22.15 22.85
N SER A 638 13.13 22.60 24.08
CA SER A 638 13.34 24.00 24.45
C SER A 638 14.61 24.57 23.79
N ALA A 639 14.76 25.89 23.80
CA ALA A 639 15.96 26.55 23.27
C ALA A 639 17.25 26.05 23.95
N ASP A 640 17.21 25.79 25.26
CA ASP A 640 18.35 25.26 26.02
C ASP A 640 18.67 23.81 25.63
N GLN A 641 17.64 22.97 25.45
CA GLN A 641 17.78 21.59 24.98
C GLN A 641 18.35 21.54 23.55
N ARG A 642 17.89 22.41 22.64
CA ARG A 642 18.44 22.51 21.28
C ARG A 642 19.90 22.96 21.26
N ARG A 643 20.27 23.91 22.12
CA ARG A 643 21.66 24.35 22.26
C ARG A 643 22.54 23.21 22.78
N ALA A 644 22.11 22.52 23.83
CA ALA A 644 22.83 21.39 24.40
C ALA A 644 22.98 20.23 23.39
N TYR A 645 21.93 19.89 22.65
CA TYR A 645 21.98 18.91 21.57
C TYR A 645 23.00 19.28 20.50
N ARG A 646 22.99 20.56 20.06
CA ARG A 646 23.97 21.05 19.09
C ARG A 646 25.39 20.98 19.64
N GLU A 647 25.63 21.44 20.86
CA GLU A 647 26.96 21.39 21.47
C GLU A 647 27.47 19.94 21.61
N TRP A 648 26.59 19.02 22.04
CA TRP A 648 26.91 17.60 22.14
C TRP A 648 27.24 16.94 20.79
N LEU A 649 26.42 17.15 19.76
CA LEU A 649 26.59 16.44 18.49
C LEU A 649 27.67 17.07 17.60
N TYR A 650 27.82 18.40 17.63
CA TYR A 650 28.70 19.14 16.71
C TYR A 650 30.04 19.52 17.32
N LEU A 651 30.07 19.88 18.60
CA LEU A 651 31.22 20.55 19.21
C LEU A 651 32.01 19.62 20.13
N ASN A 652 31.37 18.61 20.71
CA ASN A 652 32.04 17.67 21.61
C ASN A 652 32.98 16.71 20.85
N ASP A 653 34.27 16.71 21.22
CA ASP A 653 35.29 15.90 20.57
C ASP A 653 35.17 14.39 20.87
N ASP A 654 34.59 14.02 22.01
CA ASP A 654 34.34 12.62 22.35
C ASP A 654 33.21 12.06 21.47
N THR A 655 32.09 12.78 21.32
CA THR A 655 30.99 12.38 20.41
C THR A 655 31.48 12.19 18.97
N LYS A 656 32.40 13.04 18.51
CA LYS A 656 32.98 12.90 17.16
C LYS A 656 33.69 11.56 16.97
N ARG A 657 34.26 10.94 18.02
CA ARG A 657 34.96 9.65 17.88
C ARG A 657 34.05 8.53 17.36
N VAL A 658 32.75 8.60 17.64
CA VAL A 658 31.75 7.62 17.19
C VAL A 658 30.86 8.14 16.07
N PHE A 659 30.72 9.47 15.91
CA PHE A 659 29.80 10.07 14.94
C PHE A 659 30.49 10.69 13.70
N TYR A 660 31.83 10.76 13.68
CA TYR A 660 32.57 11.47 12.62
C TYR A 660 32.23 10.99 11.19
N GLY A 661 32.16 9.68 10.95
CA GLY A 661 31.86 9.14 9.61
C GLY A 661 30.49 9.57 9.10
N ALA A 662 29.45 9.39 9.92
CA ALA A 662 28.10 9.84 9.64
C ALA A 662 28.02 11.36 9.41
N ASN A 663 28.71 12.16 10.22
CA ASN A 663 28.76 13.61 10.04
C ASN A 663 29.52 14.02 8.76
N SER A 664 30.59 13.30 8.41
CA SER A 664 31.44 13.60 7.23
C SER A 664 30.75 13.31 5.89
N ALA A 665 29.88 12.30 5.86
CA ALA A 665 29.01 11.97 4.72
C ALA A 665 28.14 13.15 4.32
N ILE A 666 27.70 13.89 5.33
CA ILE A 666 26.72 14.95 5.26
C ILE A 666 27.39 16.29 4.90
N THR A 667 28.65 16.48 5.30
CA THR A 667 29.43 17.70 5.04
C THR A 667 30.25 17.67 3.75
N ARG A 668 30.24 16.58 2.98
CA ARG A 668 30.94 16.55 1.68
C ARG A 668 30.17 17.44 0.69
N ASP A 669 30.86 18.44 0.14
CA ASP A 669 30.40 19.14 -1.05
C ASP A 669 30.36 18.11 -2.19
N SER A 670 29.14 17.79 -2.66
CA SER A 670 28.90 16.91 -3.81
C SER A 670 29.10 17.66 -5.11
#